data_AF-A0A962N9J1-F1
#
_entry.id   AF-A0A962N9J1-F1
#
_cell.length_a   1.000
_cell.length_b   1.000
_cell.length_c   1.000
_cell.angle_alpha   90.00
_cell.angle_beta   90.00
_cell.angle_gamma   90.00
#
_symmetry.space_group_name_H-M   'P 1'
#
loop_
_entity.id
_entity.type
_entity.pdbx_description
1 polymer ?
#
loop_
_entity_poly.entity_id
_entity_poly.type
_entity_poly.pdbx_seq_one_letter_code
_entity_poly.pdbx_strand_id
1 'polypeptide(L)'
;MAVPERDASAKALHATEIAGLVGNALIVETDANYSRFDTDGSLNVSARQAIAEAVLTHGQSGLDNRFDFIVVFTDFPVDLGPGVLGLNWSVSNAVAGIGRPIFDNSSSFSSSRLQSIVDMRNALAEPVSPGGPREDQVLDTLMHELMHQWGSHLRVNLPGLPDEVLLGRDGTHWSALLSTDASVMHGARWQLLADGRARATGASEQYGPLDLYAAGWLHVDELPAITLLQSAELSPEALPEAGIEISATALTIDPAQIVAANGTRLPDSEQSQKAFRGALVLLQRPGQPPAAGLLDRLESFRARAQDRFAALALGRARLDLGYQEPPLEGQSPVQRANATTCGTAGQPLCETGVTGALQWLLATQHVDGYWADKPQTAVLDTVAAVRALQAALPDGDAAIDRALAWLGAAQPMDVEQQSLLLEHGQLDSTAEQSLISQLLQTRDGNFTDPGFGAQGARASSALETARVLSANAALEQRGGQSFELLTLLRNALLARRQNNPVSNPSADEQRCWAREQTGPCDALTAAVALEALVRAGVSPAELSDSSGVLLNSGLDAEGVRVAERLHALQALGLADDPRALNMDASLRAAQRPDGSWAGSVSATAESLRWLLARSLPDLQVVGPITTDLQALTVGLPVHLGWTVRNGGPIDAGTVRMRLEYRPADVPESTAWSLLDEVLTPPLSAGGTADFMLPWDTFGLTPGSYRVRLSVDVDGEVSEVNEQNNQREDLFDFAAPPSVVDLVLVSAQVSPDVLSTVPQPITVQAEAVNIGLAAAP
;
A
#
# COMPACT_ATOMS: atom_id res chain seq x y z
N MET A 1 25.44 -0.60 -21.77
CA MET A 1 26.38 -0.41 -22.92
C MET A 1 25.59 0.10 -24.12
N ALA A 2 26.07 1.11 -24.87
CA ALA A 2 25.37 1.56 -26.08
C ALA A 2 25.53 0.54 -27.21
N VAL A 3 24.42 0.16 -27.84
CA VAL A 3 24.44 -0.75 -28.99
C VAL A 3 24.95 -0.01 -30.23
N PRO A 4 25.88 -0.56 -31.03
CA PRO A 4 26.31 0.04 -32.29
C PRO A 4 25.18 0.08 -33.35
N GLU A 5 25.22 1.08 -34.25
CA GLU A 5 24.33 1.15 -35.43
C GLU A 5 24.50 -0.09 -36.32
N ARG A 6 23.40 -0.52 -36.95
CA ARG A 6 23.25 -1.79 -37.69
C ARG A 6 24.43 -2.09 -38.62
N ASP A 7 25.07 -3.24 -38.41
CA ASP A 7 25.91 -3.86 -39.43
C ASP A 7 24.98 -4.48 -40.50
N ALA A 8 25.15 -4.09 -41.77
CA ALA A 8 24.31 -4.51 -42.90
C ALA A 8 24.45 -6.01 -43.25
N SER A 9 25.25 -6.75 -42.47
CA SER A 9 25.55 -8.17 -42.63
C SER A 9 24.69 -9.07 -41.72
N ALA A 10 23.41 -8.73 -41.52
CA ALA A 10 22.45 -9.56 -40.78
C ALA A 10 22.48 -11.01 -41.29
N LYS A 11 23.15 -11.89 -40.53
CA LYS A 11 23.04 -13.34 -40.71
C LYS A 11 21.58 -13.72 -40.50
N ALA A 12 21.07 -14.57 -41.38
CA ALA A 12 19.67 -14.99 -41.43
C ALA A 12 19.12 -15.28 -40.03
N LEU A 13 17.99 -14.65 -39.67
CA LEU A 13 17.26 -14.94 -38.45
C LEU A 13 16.92 -16.43 -38.43
N HIS A 14 17.45 -17.13 -37.44
CA HIS A 14 16.91 -18.41 -37.02
C HIS A 14 15.48 -18.20 -36.49
N ALA A 15 14.60 -19.19 -36.64
CA ALA A 15 13.17 -19.07 -36.39
C ALA A 15 12.92 -18.54 -34.96
N THR A 16 12.47 -17.28 -34.88
CA THR A 16 12.03 -16.64 -33.65
C THR A 16 10.53 -16.46 -33.79
N GLU A 17 9.77 -17.37 -33.20
CA GLU A 17 8.31 -17.34 -33.23
C GLU A 17 7.78 -17.17 -31.80
N ILE A 18 6.72 -16.35 -31.66
CA ILE A 18 6.01 -16.27 -30.38
C ILE A 18 5.14 -17.50 -30.26
N ALA A 19 5.50 -18.37 -29.32
CA ALA A 19 4.78 -19.61 -29.03
C ALA A 19 3.47 -19.34 -28.28
N GLY A 20 3.36 -18.20 -27.59
CA GLY A 20 2.12 -17.75 -26.97
C GLY A 20 2.30 -16.66 -25.91
N LEU A 21 1.18 -16.27 -25.32
CA LEU A 21 1.09 -15.42 -24.13
C LEU A 21 0.65 -16.29 -22.95
N VAL A 22 1.42 -16.28 -21.85
CA VAL A 22 1.00 -16.93 -20.61
C VAL A 22 1.02 -15.89 -19.49
N GLY A 23 -0.16 -15.59 -18.94
CA GLY A 23 -0.30 -14.47 -18.00
C GLY A 23 0.05 -13.15 -18.69
N ASN A 24 1.09 -12.49 -18.19
CA ASN A 24 1.63 -11.24 -18.71
C ASN A 24 3.01 -11.42 -19.36
N ALA A 25 3.49 -12.66 -19.54
CA ALA A 25 4.76 -12.96 -20.16
C ALA A 25 4.59 -13.47 -21.61
N LEU A 26 5.37 -12.90 -22.53
CA LEU A 26 5.49 -13.39 -23.89
C LEU A 26 6.50 -14.54 -23.94
N ILE A 27 6.07 -15.68 -24.49
CA ILE A 27 6.94 -16.83 -24.69
C ILE A 27 7.46 -16.81 -26.12
N VAL A 28 8.79 -16.72 -26.25
CA VAL A 28 9.47 -16.70 -27.54
C VAL A 28 10.34 -17.95 -27.67
N GLU A 29 10.11 -18.71 -28.73
CA GLU A 29 10.96 -19.85 -29.06
C GLU A 29 12.15 -19.41 -29.91
N THR A 30 13.35 -19.83 -29.53
CA THR A 30 14.56 -19.56 -30.32
C THR A 30 15.64 -20.64 -30.15
N ASP A 31 16.19 -21.10 -31.27
CA ASP A 31 17.39 -21.95 -31.35
C ASP A 31 18.68 -21.13 -31.46
N ALA A 32 18.58 -19.80 -31.56
CA ALA A 32 19.73 -18.91 -31.71
C ALA A 32 20.64 -18.89 -30.46
N ASN A 33 21.89 -18.45 -30.66
CA ASN A 33 22.76 -18.04 -29.56
C ASN A 33 22.23 -16.73 -28.97
N TYR A 34 22.00 -16.70 -27.66
CA TYR A 34 21.58 -15.49 -26.94
C TYR A 34 22.65 -15.01 -25.94
N SER A 35 23.88 -15.53 -25.99
CA SER A 35 25.01 -15.04 -25.17
C SER A 35 25.39 -13.60 -25.54
N ARG A 36 26.12 -12.90 -24.65
CA ARG A 36 26.58 -11.53 -24.88
C ARG A 36 27.45 -11.40 -26.13
N PHE A 37 28.30 -12.40 -26.34
CA PHE A 37 29.20 -12.46 -27.48
C PHE A 37 28.79 -13.58 -28.43
N ASP A 38 29.00 -13.34 -29.72
CA ASP A 38 28.95 -14.36 -30.75
C ASP A 38 30.21 -15.23 -30.74
N THR A 39 30.17 -16.32 -31.51
CA THR A 39 31.29 -17.27 -31.60
C THR A 39 32.58 -16.64 -32.13
N ASP A 40 32.49 -15.50 -32.80
CA ASP A 40 33.63 -14.71 -33.30
C ASP A 40 34.11 -13.64 -32.30
N GLY A 41 33.50 -13.57 -31.11
CA GLY A 41 33.84 -12.61 -30.05
C GLY A 41 33.20 -11.23 -30.23
N SER A 42 32.44 -10.99 -31.29
CA SER A 42 31.68 -9.74 -31.47
C SER A 42 30.45 -9.69 -30.56
N LEU A 43 29.92 -8.49 -30.30
CA LEU A 43 28.68 -8.35 -29.53
C LEU A 43 27.50 -8.92 -30.30
N ASN A 44 26.74 -9.82 -29.67
CA ASN A 44 25.58 -10.46 -30.29
C ASN A 44 24.33 -9.57 -30.18
N VAL A 45 24.39 -8.43 -30.86
CA VAL A 45 23.31 -7.44 -30.97
C VAL A 45 22.15 -8.01 -31.80
N SER A 46 22.47 -8.80 -32.82
CA SER A 46 21.49 -9.33 -33.78
C SER A 46 20.42 -10.18 -33.11
N ALA A 47 20.79 -10.97 -32.09
CA ALA A 47 19.83 -11.74 -31.32
C ALA A 47 18.83 -10.84 -30.56
N ARG A 48 19.27 -9.70 -30.02
CA ARG A 48 18.38 -8.76 -29.31
C ARG A 48 17.45 -8.03 -30.29
N GLN A 49 17.95 -7.70 -31.48
CA GLN A 49 17.13 -7.13 -32.56
C GLN A 49 16.03 -8.11 -32.99
N ALA A 50 16.36 -9.39 -33.14
CA ALA A 50 15.40 -10.43 -33.49
C ALA A 50 14.30 -10.59 -32.42
N ILE A 51 14.66 -10.61 -31.13
CA ILE A 51 13.68 -10.67 -30.04
C ILE A 51 12.80 -9.42 -30.02
N ALA A 52 13.39 -8.22 -30.17
CA ALA A 52 12.61 -6.99 -30.22
C ALA A 52 11.65 -6.96 -31.41
N GLU A 53 12.09 -7.38 -32.59
CA GLU A 53 11.24 -7.51 -33.77
C GLU A 53 10.07 -8.48 -33.50
N ALA A 54 10.34 -9.66 -32.96
CA ALA A 54 9.29 -10.63 -32.63
C ALA A 54 8.26 -10.06 -31.64
N VAL A 55 8.73 -9.43 -30.56
CA VAL A 55 7.88 -8.86 -29.50
C VAL A 55 7.04 -7.69 -29.99
N LEU A 56 7.65 -6.77 -30.75
CA LEU A 56 7.02 -5.51 -31.15
C LEU A 56 6.16 -5.64 -32.40
N THR A 57 6.33 -6.70 -33.19
CA THR A 57 5.48 -7.00 -34.35
C THR A 57 4.39 -8.03 -34.06
N HIS A 58 4.40 -8.66 -32.87
CA HIS A 58 3.40 -9.64 -32.46
C HIS A 58 1.98 -9.10 -32.57
N GLY A 59 1.04 -9.86 -33.14
CA GLY A 59 -0.38 -9.52 -33.14
C GLY A 59 -0.84 -8.36 -34.06
N GLN A 60 0.05 -7.52 -34.62
CA GLN A 60 -0.17 -6.33 -35.51
C GLN A 60 -1.31 -5.36 -35.08
N SER A 61 -1.23 -4.04 -34.94
CA SER A 61 -0.34 -2.93 -35.30
C SER A 61 -0.34 -1.92 -34.14
N GLY A 62 0.78 -1.23 -33.86
CA GLY A 62 0.87 -0.16 -32.84
C GLY A 62 1.54 -0.54 -31.51
N LEU A 63 2.18 -1.73 -31.43
CA LEU A 63 2.99 -2.15 -30.27
C LEU A 63 4.41 -1.56 -30.28
N ASP A 64 4.90 -1.12 -31.43
CA ASP A 64 6.21 -0.49 -31.64
C ASP A 64 6.47 0.76 -30.78
N ASN A 65 5.39 1.43 -30.34
CA ASN A 65 5.42 2.59 -29.44
C ASN A 65 4.89 2.29 -28.02
N ARG A 66 4.74 1.01 -27.64
CA ARG A 66 4.17 0.66 -26.33
C ARG A 66 5.18 0.48 -25.21
N PHE A 67 6.39 0.01 -25.52
CA PHE A 67 7.35 -0.40 -24.50
C PHE A 67 8.59 0.48 -24.52
N ASP A 68 9.00 0.93 -23.34
CA ASP A 68 10.28 1.60 -23.08
C ASP A 68 11.40 0.57 -22.88
N PHE A 69 11.05 -0.61 -22.34
CA PHE A 69 11.99 -1.69 -22.03
C PHE A 69 11.52 -3.05 -22.54
N ILE A 70 12.45 -3.94 -22.85
CA ILE A 70 12.18 -5.38 -23.00
C ILE A 70 13.04 -6.12 -21.98
N VAL A 71 12.42 -6.84 -21.05
CA VAL A 71 13.09 -7.62 -20.00
C VAL A 71 13.03 -9.10 -20.40
N VAL A 72 14.18 -9.72 -20.56
CA VAL A 72 14.32 -11.05 -21.14
C VAL A 72 14.89 -12.03 -20.13
N PHE A 73 14.10 -13.04 -19.78
CA PHE A 73 14.53 -14.24 -19.08
C PHE A 73 14.72 -15.38 -20.06
N THR A 74 15.57 -16.35 -19.72
CA THR A 74 15.76 -17.57 -20.50
C THR A 74 15.48 -18.81 -19.66
N ASP A 75 14.92 -19.84 -20.27
CA ASP A 75 14.79 -21.17 -19.65
C ASP A 75 16.14 -21.94 -19.68
N PHE A 76 17.04 -21.55 -20.58
CA PHE A 76 18.33 -22.18 -20.82
C PHE A 76 19.50 -21.27 -20.41
N PRO A 77 20.68 -21.82 -20.08
CA PRO A 77 21.82 -21.02 -19.67
C PRO A 77 22.32 -20.11 -20.80
N VAL A 78 22.63 -18.86 -20.43
CA VAL A 78 23.21 -17.82 -21.29
C VAL A 78 24.46 -17.26 -20.63
N ASP A 79 25.53 -17.09 -21.43
CA ASP A 79 26.78 -16.48 -20.97
C ASP A 79 26.79 -14.96 -21.24
N LEU A 80 26.80 -14.16 -20.17
CA LEU A 80 26.94 -12.70 -20.23
C LEU A 80 28.36 -12.22 -19.85
N GLY A 81 29.25 -13.16 -19.53
CA GLY A 81 30.58 -12.92 -19.00
C GLY A 81 30.72 -13.29 -17.52
N PRO A 82 31.97 -13.40 -17.03
CA PRO A 82 32.25 -13.82 -15.65
C PRO A 82 31.64 -12.86 -14.63
N GLY A 83 30.82 -13.39 -13.72
CA GLY A 83 30.21 -12.63 -12.62
C GLY A 83 29.07 -11.69 -13.04
N VAL A 84 28.65 -11.71 -14.31
CA VAL A 84 27.58 -10.85 -14.83
C VAL A 84 26.22 -11.53 -14.59
N LEU A 85 25.37 -10.91 -13.77
CA LEU A 85 24.05 -11.45 -13.41
C LEU A 85 22.93 -10.97 -14.34
N GLY A 86 23.04 -9.75 -14.86
CA GLY A 86 22.18 -9.18 -15.88
C GLY A 86 22.98 -8.26 -16.81
N LEU A 87 22.33 -7.74 -17.86
CA LEU A 87 22.96 -6.78 -18.76
C LEU A 87 21.96 -5.83 -19.43
N ASN A 88 22.21 -4.52 -19.33
CA ASN A 88 21.51 -3.49 -20.10
C ASN A 88 22.16 -3.20 -21.47
N TRP A 89 21.36 -3.41 -22.51
CA TRP A 89 21.64 -2.99 -23.88
C TRP A 89 20.91 -1.69 -24.19
N SER A 90 21.61 -0.57 -24.16
CA SER A 90 21.01 0.74 -24.42
C SER A 90 20.75 0.91 -25.91
N VAL A 91 19.48 1.08 -26.27
CA VAL A 91 18.97 1.22 -27.64
C VAL A 91 18.83 2.69 -28.02
N SER A 92 18.34 3.53 -27.10
CA SER A 92 18.24 4.97 -27.31
C SER A 92 18.49 5.75 -26.02
N ASN A 93 18.91 7.00 -26.16
CA ASN A 93 18.98 7.96 -25.07
C ASN A 93 18.58 9.35 -25.59
N ALA A 94 17.45 9.85 -25.12
CA ALA A 94 16.99 11.21 -25.40
C ALA A 94 17.36 12.22 -24.29
N VAL A 95 17.98 11.76 -23.19
CA VAL A 95 18.27 12.59 -22.01
C VAL A 95 19.65 13.24 -22.15
N ALA A 96 19.69 14.57 -22.04
CA ALA A 96 20.92 15.35 -21.96
C ALA A 96 21.32 15.61 -20.51
N GLY A 97 22.56 16.04 -20.27
CA GLY A 97 23.01 16.46 -18.94
C GLY A 97 23.34 15.33 -17.97
N ILE A 98 23.35 14.08 -18.42
CA ILE A 98 23.64 12.88 -17.61
C ILE A 98 25.01 12.26 -17.91
N GLY A 99 25.88 12.98 -18.62
CA GLY A 99 27.22 12.49 -19.00
C GLY A 99 27.23 11.40 -20.09
N ARG A 100 26.09 11.20 -20.76
CA ARG A 100 25.94 10.32 -21.93
C ARG A 100 25.61 11.12 -23.20
N PRO A 101 26.00 10.65 -24.40
CA PRO A 101 25.55 11.24 -25.65
C PRO A 101 24.05 10.97 -25.88
N ILE A 102 23.40 11.87 -26.61
CA ILE A 102 22.07 11.63 -27.18
C ILE A 102 22.25 10.74 -28.42
N PHE A 103 21.50 9.66 -28.52
CA PHE A 103 21.49 8.76 -29.68
C PHE A 103 20.16 8.01 -29.77
N ASP A 104 19.82 7.49 -30.95
CA ASP A 104 18.61 6.70 -31.16
C ASP A 104 18.80 5.60 -32.20
N ASN A 105 18.93 4.35 -31.73
CA ASN A 105 18.99 3.17 -32.58
C ASN A 105 17.67 2.37 -32.58
N SER A 106 16.57 2.92 -32.03
CA SER A 106 15.29 2.21 -31.84
C SER A 106 14.74 1.62 -33.14
N SER A 107 14.94 2.31 -34.27
CA SER A 107 14.53 1.82 -35.60
C SER A 107 15.19 0.49 -36.01
N SER A 108 16.41 0.21 -35.54
CA SER A 108 17.10 -1.07 -35.77
C SER A 108 16.56 -2.20 -34.91
N PHE A 109 15.67 -1.89 -33.96
CA PHE A 109 14.97 -2.81 -33.07
C PHE A 109 13.46 -2.80 -33.33
N SER A 110 13.02 -2.34 -34.51
CA SER A 110 11.61 -2.28 -34.88
C SER A 110 10.74 -1.45 -33.91
N SER A 111 11.33 -0.40 -33.32
CA SER A 111 10.66 0.51 -32.39
C SER A 111 10.92 1.97 -32.74
N SER A 112 10.09 2.87 -32.21
CA SER A 112 10.34 4.31 -32.15
C SER A 112 10.46 4.84 -30.71
N ARG A 113 10.48 3.95 -29.72
CA ARG A 113 10.38 4.27 -28.28
C ARG A 113 11.37 3.50 -27.40
N LEU A 114 11.79 2.32 -27.84
CA LEU A 114 12.59 1.41 -27.03
C LEU A 114 13.88 2.09 -26.53
N GLN A 115 14.04 2.13 -25.21
CA GLN A 115 15.18 2.74 -24.53
C GLN A 115 16.28 1.71 -24.28
N SER A 116 15.91 0.52 -23.78
CA SER A 116 16.86 -0.57 -23.59
C SER A 116 16.23 -1.96 -23.59
N ILE A 117 17.08 -2.97 -23.78
CA ILE A 117 16.76 -4.38 -23.57
C ILE A 117 17.60 -4.86 -22.40
N VAL A 118 16.96 -5.53 -21.44
CA VAL A 118 17.60 -6.04 -20.22
C VAL A 118 17.58 -7.56 -20.24
N ASP A 119 18.76 -8.17 -20.22
CA ASP A 119 18.89 -9.61 -20.13
C ASP A 119 19.07 -10.06 -18.67
N MET A 120 18.23 -10.98 -18.22
CA MET A 120 18.22 -11.52 -16.85
C MET A 120 18.70 -12.98 -16.77
N ARG A 121 19.21 -13.53 -17.88
CA ARG A 121 19.68 -14.92 -18.00
C ARG A 121 18.58 -15.92 -17.57
N ASN A 122 19.00 -17.10 -17.13
CA ASN A 122 18.15 -18.13 -16.54
C ASN A 122 17.98 -17.96 -15.02
N ALA A 123 17.93 -16.71 -14.54
CA ALA A 123 17.95 -16.41 -13.10
C ALA A 123 16.78 -17.01 -12.30
N LEU A 124 15.65 -17.29 -12.95
CA LEU A 124 14.45 -17.91 -12.38
C LEU A 124 14.25 -19.39 -12.77
N ALA A 125 15.19 -19.98 -13.53
CA ALA A 125 15.06 -21.37 -14.00
C ALA A 125 15.01 -22.36 -12.82
N GLU A 126 15.81 -22.12 -11.78
CA GLU A 126 15.72 -22.84 -10.52
C GLU A 126 14.63 -22.27 -9.60
N PRO A 127 14.00 -23.09 -8.74
CA PRO A 127 13.06 -22.60 -7.74
C PRO A 127 13.68 -21.53 -6.84
N VAL A 128 12.99 -20.41 -6.70
CA VAL A 128 13.36 -19.31 -5.81
C VAL A 128 12.26 -19.16 -4.78
N SER A 129 12.63 -19.14 -3.50
CA SER A 129 11.67 -18.84 -2.42
C SER A 129 11.20 -17.39 -2.55
N PRO A 130 9.89 -17.15 -2.65
CA PRO A 130 9.31 -15.83 -2.62
C PRO A 130 9.75 -15.08 -1.34
N GLY A 131 10.16 -13.81 -1.48
CA GLY A 131 10.71 -13.03 -0.36
C GLY A 131 12.09 -13.48 0.13
N GLY A 132 12.67 -14.52 -0.48
CA GLY A 132 13.98 -15.04 -0.09
C GLY A 132 15.14 -14.22 -0.66
N PRO A 133 16.35 -14.34 -0.07
CA PRO A 133 17.54 -13.59 -0.49
C PRO A 133 17.90 -13.73 -1.97
N ARG A 134 17.60 -14.90 -2.56
CA ARG A 134 17.84 -15.15 -3.98
C ARG A 134 16.87 -14.39 -4.88
N GLU A 135 15.60 -14.25 -4.51
CA GLU A 135 14.63 -13.46 -5.29
C GLU A 135 14.99 -11.99 -5.23
N ASP A 136 15.33 -11.50 -4.04
CA ASP A 136 15.79 -10.12 -3.85
C ASP A 136 17.02 -9.81 -4.69
N GLN A 137 17.98 -10.72 -4.79
CA GLN A 137 19.12 -10.55 -5.69
C GLN A 137 18.70 -10.41 -7.17
N VAL A 138 17.70 -11.18 -7.63
CA VAL A 138 17.22 -11.08 -9.02
C VAL A 138 16.46 -9.77 -9.24
N LEU A 139 15.66 -9.33 -8.26
CA LEU A 139 14.98 -8.04 -8.28
C LEU A 139 15.98 -6.88 -8.32
N ASP A 140 16.96 -6.87 -7.42
CA ASP A 140 17.99 -5.83 -7.34
C ASP A 140 18.88 -5.84 -8.59
N THR A 141 19.15 -7.00 -9.19
CA THR A 141 19.81 -7.11 -10.49
C THR A 141 18.99 -6.40 -11.57
N LEU A 142 17.67 -6.63 -11.67
CA LEU A 142 16.85 -5.91 -12.65
C LEU A 142 16.87 -4.40 -12.40
N MET A 143 16.76 -3.96 -11.14
CA MET A 143 16.78 -2.53 -10.81
C MET A 143 18.13 -1.88 -11.17
N HIS A 144 19.23 -2.58 -10.93
CA HIS A 144 20.57 -2.19 -11.36
C HIS A 144 20.64 -2.06 -12.88
N GLU A 145 20.20 -3.09 -13.62
CA GLU A 145 20.25 -3.07 -15.08
C GLU A 145 19.34 -1.98 -15.69
N LEU A 146 18.16 -1.71 -15.11
CA LEU A 146 17.32 -0.61 -15.57
C LEU A 146 17.99 0.75 -15.36
N MET A 147 18.70 0.93 -14.22
CA MET A 147 19.32 2.21 -13.88
C MET A 147 20.53 2.56 -14.77
N HIS A 148 21.18 1.59 -15.42
CA HIS A 148 22.16 1.84 -16.49
C HIS A 148 21.60 2.67 -17.67
N GLN A 149 20.28 2.83 -17.80
CA GLN A 149 19.68 3.76 -18.75
C GLN A 149 20.08 5.23 -18.45
N TRP A 150 20.27 5.60 -17.18
CA TRP A 150 20.49 6.99 -16.78
C TRP A 150 21.71 7.21 -15.88
N GLY A 151 21.92 6.33 -14.89
CA GLY A 151 22.89 6.49 -13.81
C GLY A 151 24.34 6.20 -14.19
N SER A 152 25.26 6.56 -13.29
CA SER A 152 26.70 6.23 -13.34
C SER A 152 27.47 6.72 -14.56
N HIS A 153 27.13 7.92 -15.04
CA HIS A 153 27.87 8.58 -16.13
C HIS A 153 28.18 10.06 -15.86
N LEU A 154 27.69 10.61 -14.74
CA LEU A 154 27.91 12.01 -14.36
C LEU A 154 29.39 12.29 -14.09
N ARG A 155 29.83 13.46 -14.55
CA ARG A 155 31.19 13.98 -14.37
C ARG A 155 31.22 15.14 -13.39
N VAL A 156 32.40 15.44 -12.87
CA VAL A 156 32.62 16.64 -12.07
C VAL A 156 34.04 17.17 -12.30
N ASN A 157 34.19 18.49 -12.38
CA ASN A 157 35.52 19.09 -12.46
C ASN A 157 35.98 19.48 -11.05
N LEU A 158 36.88 18.68 -10.48
CA LEU A 158 37.51 18.93 -9.18
C LEU A 158 39.01 19.15 -9.37
N PRO A 159 39.61 20.22 -8.81
CA PRO A 159 41.03 20.49 -8.96
C PRO A 159 41.91 19.31 -8.54
N GLY A 160 42.73 18.81 -9.47
CA GLY A 160 43.67 17.71 -9.22
C GLY A 160 43.06 16.30 -9.29
N LEU A 161 41.80 16.15 -9.70
CA LEU A 161 41.14 14.87 -9.90
C LEU A 161 40.68 14.71 -11.36
N PRO A 162 40.55 13.47 -11.88
CA PRO A 162 39.95 13.21 -13.18
C PRO A 162 38.48 13.64 -13.24
N ASP A 163 37.99 14.00 -14.43
CA ASP A 163 36.59 14.40 -14.63
C ASP A 163 35.60 13.25 -14.34
N GLU A 164 36.05 12.01 -14.53
CA GLU A 164 35.32 10.77 -14.27
C GLU A 164 35.49 10.24 -12.84
N VAL A 165 35.98 11.05 -11.88
CA VAL A 165 36.28 10.59 -10.50
C VAL A 165 35.08 10.02 -9.74
N LEU A 166 33.85 10.32 -10.17
CA LEU A 166 32.64 9.73 -9.62
C LEU A 166 32.44 8.26 -10.04
N LEU A 167 33.14 7.82 -11.10
CA LEU A 167 32.98 6.51 -11.70
C LEU A 167 33.99 5.52 -11.15
N GLY A 168 33.57 4.27 -11.04
CA GLY A 168 34.36 3.14 -10.58
C GLY A 168 34.45 2.06 -11.64
N ARG A 169 34.09 0.85 -11.23
CA ARG A 169 34.22 -0.38 -12.02
C ARG A 169 33.67 -0.23 -13.44
N ASP A 170 34.48 -0.58 -14.42
CA ASP A 170 34.18 -0.55 -15.86
C ASP A 170 33.77 0.83 -16.43
N GLY A 171 33.88 1.91 -15.64
CA GLY A 171 33.46 3.27 -16.04
C GLY A 171 31.95 3.42 -16.22
N THR A 172 31.14 2.48 -15.71
CA THR A 172 29.67 2.46 -15.82
C THR A 172 28.99 2.24 -14.48
N HIS A 173 29.72 2.34 -13.38
CA HIS A 173 29.21 2.25 -12.02
C HIS A 173 29.76 3.40 -11.19
N TRP A 174 29.10 3.71 -10.07
CA TRP A 174 29.66 4.66 -9.12
C TRP A 174 30.91 4.11 -8.45
N SER A 175 31.86 5.00 -8.15
CA SER A 175 33.07 4.69 -7.40
C SER A 175 32.72 4.14 -6.02
N ALA A 176 33.43 3.10 -5.56
CA ALA A 176 33.29 2.56 -4.21
C ALA A 176 33.54 3.62 -3.10
N LEU A 177 34.31 4.65 -3.43
CA LEU A 177 34.63 5.77 -2.54
C LEU A 177 33.56 6.89 -2.56
N LEU A 178 32.55 6.79 -3.43
CA LEU A 178 31.47 7.76 -3.52
C LEU A 178 30.36 7.40 -2.52
N SER A 179 29.90 8.40 -1.75
CA SER A 179 28.72 8.25 -0.91
C SER A 179 27.47 8.37 -1.78
N THR A 180 26.95 7.23 -2.23
CA THR A 180 25.78 7.10 -3.11
C THR A 180 24.50 6.78 -2.35
N ASP A 181 24.57 6.78 -1.01
CA ASP A 181 23.51 6.33 -0.13
C ASP A 181 23.11 4.87 -0.42
N ALA A 182 24.12 4.00 -0.54
CA ALA A 182 23.98 2.57 -0.83
C ALA A 182 23.26 2.28 -2.16
N SER A 183 23.63 3.00 -3.23
CA SER A 183 23.04 2.78 -4.55
C SER A 183 23.24 1.34 -5.06
N VAL A 184 22.23 0.78 -5.72
CA VAL A 184 22.35 -0.46 -6.50
C VAL A 184 23.38 -0.31 -7.62
N MET A 185 23.65 0.91 -8.10
CA MET A 185 24.69 1.24 -9.07
C MET A 185 26.11 1.35 -8.47
N HIS A 186 26.33 0.71 -7.31
CA HIS A 186 27.55 0.74 -6.49
C HIS A 186 27.76 2.06 -5.71
N GLY A 187 28.97 2.23 -5.16
CA GLY A 187 29.21 3.14 -4.04
C GLY A 187 28.60 2.62 -2.74
N ALA A 188 28.72 3.39 -1.66
CA ALA A 188 28.22 3.00 -0.35
C ALA A 188 27.51 4.14 0.37
N ARG A 189 26.82 3.83 1.48
CA ARG A 189 26.38 4.82 2.46
C ARG A 189 27.51 5.07 3.45
N TRP A 190 28.32 6.09 3.21
CA TRP A 190 29.48 6.41 4.06
C TRP A 190 29.10 7.29 5.25
N GLN A 191 29.45 6.83 6.45
CA GLN A 191 29.39 7.60 7.69
C GLN A 191 30.81 8.03 8.09
N LEU A 192 31.05 9.34 8.21
CA LEU A 192 32.32 9.86 8.75
C LEU A 192 32.36 9.69 10.27
N LEU A 193 33.49 9.19 10.78
CA LEU A 193 33.74 8.97 12.20
C LEU A 193 34.61 10.11 12.76
N ALA A 194 34.48 10.38 14.07
CA ALA A 194 35.19 11.47 14.74
C ALA A 194 36.73 11.31 14.76
N ASP A 195 37.22 10.09 14.51
CA ASP A 195 38.64 9.73 14.49
C ASP A 195 39.30 9.87 13.11
N GLY A 196 38.58 10.41 12.11
CA GLY A 196 39.09 10.59 10.75
C GLY A 196 38.96 9.36 9.85
N ARG A 197 38.23 8.33 10.30
CA ARG A 197 37.86 7.18 9.47
C ARG A 197 36.45 7.35 8.90
N ALA A 198 36.13 6.54 7.90
CA ALA A 198 34.79 6.43 7.34
C ALA A 198 34.31 4.97 7.42
N ARG A 199 33.05 4.76 7.79
CA ARG A 199 32.41 3.43 7.84
C ARG A 199 31.34 3.33 6.75
N ALA A 200 31.35 2.26 5.97
CA ALA A 200 30.25 1.93 5.08
C ALA A 200 29.12 1.31 5.90
N THR A 201 27.96 1.96 5.96
CA THR A 201 26.79 1.51 6.73
C THR A 201 25.79 0.73 5.90
N GLY A 202 25.91 0.76 4.58
CA GLY A 202 25.06 0.06 3.63
C GLY A 202 25.65 0.05 2.21
N ALA A 203 25.23 -0.90 1.39
CA ALA A 203 25.66 -1.05 0.00
C ALA A 203 24.60 -1.78 -0.84
N SER A 204 24.32 -1.28 -2.05
CA SER A 204 23.40 -1.89 -3.03
C SER A 204 21.98 -2.16 -2.50
N GLU A 205 21.38 -1.16 -1.87
CA GLU A 205 20.06 -1.23 -1.23
C GLU A 205 18.98 -0.45 -1.99
N GLN A 206 19.34 0.64 -2.68
CA GLN A 206 18.36 1.60 -3.23
C GLN A 206 18.81 2.35 -4.48
N TYR A 207 17.98 3.24 -5.03
CA TYR A 207 18.47 4.32 -5.90
C TYR A 207 18.89 5.50 -5.03
N GLY A 208 20.14 5.93 -5.18
CA GLY A 208 20.66 7.09 -4.47
C GLY A 208 20.19 8.41 -5.08
N PRO A 209 20.38 9.55 -4.39
CA PRO A 209 20.00 10.86 -4.92
C PRO A 209 20.59 11.18 -6.30
N LEU A 210 21.82 10.73 -6.57
CA LEU A 210 22.46 10.86 -7.89
C LEU A 210 21.76 10.06 -8.99
N ASP A 211 21.29 8.86 -8.67
CA ASP A 211 20.53 8.02 -9.61
C ASP A 211 19.20 8.67 -9.92
N LEU A 212 18.48 9.14 -8.89
CA LEU A 212 17.20 9.80 -9.03
C LEU A 212 17.32 11.11 -9.81
N TYR A 213 18.38 11.90 -9.60
CA TYR A 213 18.65 13.09 -10.41
C TYR A 213 18.92 12.73 -11.88
N ALA A 214 19.80 11.75 -12.14
CA ALA A 214 20.11 11.32 -13.50
C ALA A 214 18.85 10.79 -14.22
N ALA A 215 18.04 9.99 -13.53
CA ALA A 215 16.76 9.47 -14.05
C ALA A 215 15.71 10.58 -14.25
N GLY A 216 15.90 11.78 -13.69
CA GLY A 216 14.95 12.89 -13.78
C GLY A 216 13.80 12.77 -12.81
N TRP A 217 14.02 12.10 -11.68
CA TRP A 217 13.05 11.93 -10.61
C TRP A 217 13.34 12.86 -9.43
N LEU A 218 14.56 13.36 -9.28
CA LEU A 218 14.92 14.37 -8.28
C LEU A 218 15.28 15.71 -8.96
N HIS A 219 14.71 16.82 -8.49
CA HIS A 219 15.12 18.15 -8.97
C HIS A 219 16.54 18.47 -8.48
N VAL A 220 17.29 19.30 -9.21
CA VAL A 220 18.66 19.67 -8.80
C VAL A 220 18.70 20.35 -7.43
N ASP A 221 17.67 21.13 -7.10
CA ASP A 221 17.56 21.83 -5.80
C ASP A 221 17.26 20.88 -4.62
N GLU A 222 16.82 19.65 -4.91
CA GLU A 222 16.61 18.58 -3.93
C GLU A 222 17.87 17.69 -3.79
N LEU A 223 18.86 17.80 -4.69
CA LEU A 223 20.07 16.98 -4.64
C LEU A 223 20.97 17.46 -3.47
N PRO A 224 21.27 16.60 -2.47
CA PRO A 224 22.16 16.99 -1.39
C PRO A 224 23.61 17.13 -1.88
N ALA A 225 24.44 17.79 -1.08
CA ALA A 225 25.88 17.79 -1.31
C ALA A 225 26.43 16.36 -1.22
N ILE A 226 27.28 16.00 -2.18
CA ILE A 226 27.77 14.62 -2.34
C ILE A 226 29.13 14.50 -1.67
N THR A 227 29.35 13.40 -0.97
CA THR A 227 30.65 13.11 -0.34
C THR A 227 31.45 12.14 -1.20
N LEU A 228 32.64 12.54 -1.61
CA LEU A 228 33.64 11.69 -2.24
C LEU A 228 34.79 11.47 -1.25
N LEU A 229 35.12 10.22 -0.97
CA LEU A 229 36.26 9.87 -0.12
C LEU A 229 37.55 9.80 -0.94
N GLN A 230 38.63 10.32 -0.37
CA GLN A 230 39.99 10.10 -0.84
C GLN A 230 40.68 9.14 0.13
N SER A 231 40.96 7.93 -0.33
CA SER A 231 41.66 6.90 0.42
C SER A 231 42.52 6.05 -0.49
N ALA A 232 43.65 5.58 0.02
CA ALA A 232 44.48 4.56 -0.63
C ALA A 232 44.11 3.13 -0.18
N GLU A 233 43.22 2.98 0.81
CA GLU A 233 42.84 1.69 1.38
C GLU A 233 41.75 0.97 0.56
N LEU A 234 41.01 1.71 -0.28
CA LEU A 234 39.94 1.17 -1.11
C LEU A 234 40.07 1.66 -2.55
N SER A 235 40.06 0.73 -3.50
CA SER A 235 40.03 1.08 -4.92
C SER A 235 38.67 1.66 -5.31
N PRO A 236 38.60 2.72 -6.14
CA PRO A 236 37.36 3.19 -6.74
C PRO A 236 36.58 2.10 -7.50
N GLU A 237 37.28 1.09 -8.03
CA GLU A 237 36.71 -0.01 -8.82
C GLU A 237 36.28 -1.22 -7.97
N ALA A 238 36.50 -1.20 -6.66
CA ALA A 238 36.09 -2.28 -5.78
C ALA A 238 34.56 -2.42 -5.75
N LEU A 239 34.08 -3.63 -5.44
CA LEU A 239 32.68 -3.78 -5.07
C LEU A 239 32.47 -3.17 -3.68
N PRO A 240 31.40 -2.40 -3.47
CA PRO A 240 31.09 -1.84 -2.15
C PRO A 240 30.65 -2.95 -1.20
N GLU A 241 31.06 -2.84 0.06
CA GLU A 241 30.73 -3.80 1.12
C GLU A 241 30.34 -3.05 2.38
N ALA A 242 29.21 -3.40 2.99
CA ALA A 242 28.78 -2.81 4.25
C ALA A 242 29.66 -3.30 5.41
N GLY A 243 29.92 -2.44 6.38
CA GLY A 243 30.72 -2.74 7.58
C GLY A 243 32.22 -2.43 7.45
N ILE A 244 32.72 -2.16 6.24
CA ILE A 244 34.14 -1.79 6.08
C ILE A 244 34.41 -0.41 6.68
N GLU A 245 35.62 -0.23 7.22
CA GLU A 245 36.12 1.03 7.74
C GLU A 245 37.44 1.36 7.06
N ILE A 246 37.58 2.60 6.60
CA ILE A 246 38.78 3.08 5.92
C ILE A 246 39.25 4.42 6.48
N SER A 247 40.55 4.68 6.46
CA SER A 247 41.08 6.03 6.67
C SER A 247 40.84 6.86 5.41
N ALA A 248 40.16 8.00 5.51
CA ALA A 248 39.81 8.79 4.35
C ALA A 248 39.68 10.29 4.66
N THR A 249 39.99 11.12 3.66
CA THR A 249 39.61 12.53 3.66
C THR A 249 38.33 12.70 2.84
N ALA A 250 37.34 13.41 3.37
CA ALA A 250 36.10 13.68 2.66
C ALA A 250 36.20 14.97 1.83
N LEU A 251 35.81 14.88 0.55
CA LEU A 251 35.56 16.02 -0.31
C LEU A 251 34.05 16.19 -0.49
N THR A 252 33.56 17.40 -0.24
CA THR A 252 32.18 17.77 -0.51
C THR A 252 32.07 18.30 -1.95
N ILE A 253 31.12 17.75 -2.69
CA ILE A 253 30.79 18.14 -4.06
C ILE A 253 29.43 18.83 -4.04
N ASP A 254 29.41 20.09 -4.48
CA ASP A 254 28.19 20.84 -4.67
C ASP A 254 27.47 20.37 -5.96
N PRO A 255 26.16 20.10 -5.94
CA PRO A 255 25.36 19.80 -7.13
C PRO A 255 25.62 20.71 -8.34
N ALA A 256 25.89 22.01 -8.11
CA ALA A 256 26.19 22.96 -9.16
C ALA A 256 27.46 22.60 -9.96
N GLN A 257 28.43 21.91 -9.34
CA GLN A 257 29.64 21.45 -10.01
C GLN A 257 29.34 20.29 -10.99
N ILE A 258 28.35 19.46 -10.67
CA ILE A 258 27.87 18.41 -11.58
C ILE A 258 27.14 19.05 -12.76
N VAL A 259 26.24 20.00 -12.51
CA VAL A 259 25.57 20.74 -13.59
C VAL A 259 26.56 21.48 -14.48
N ALA A 260 27.60 22.10 -13.89
CA ALA A 260 28.63 22.79 -14.66
C ALA A 260 29.42 21.85 -15.59
N ALA A 261 29.66 20.60 -15.18
CA ALA A 261 30.42 19.63 -15.95
C ALA A 261 29.58 18.91 -17.03
N ASN A 262 28.30 18.67 -16.78
CA ASN A 262 27.44 17.86 -17.66
C ASN A 262 26.42 18.70 -18.45
N GLY A 263 26.17 19.94 -18.05
CA GLY A 263 25.00 20.72 -18.43
C GLY A 263 23.78 20.39 -17.57
N THR A 264 22.73 21.18 -17.69
CA THR A 264 21.44 20.91 -17.05
C THR A 264 20.86 19.61 -17.58
N ARG A 265 20.31 18.75 -16.71
CA ARG A 265 19.56 17.57 -17.13
C ARG A 265 18.32 18.01 -17.91
N LEU A 266 18.17 17.52 -19.14
CA LEU A 266 17.02 17.80 -19.99
C LEU A 266 16.38 16.50 -20.51
N PRO A 267 15.05 16.30 -20.37
CA PRO A 267 14.10 17.16 -19.63
C PRO A 267 14.48 17.37 -18.15
N ASP A 268 13.90 18.32 -17.43
CA ASP A 268 14.14 18.41 -15.98
C ASP A 268 13.27 17.39 -15.23
N SER A 269 13.25 17.42 -13.90
CA SER A 269 12.45 16.48 -13.11
C SER A 269 10.94 16.70 -13.23
N GLU A 270 10.47 17.86 -13.68
CA GLU A 270 9.03 18.14 -13.86
C GLU A 270 8.53 17.56 -15.18
N GLN A 271 9.36 17.61 -16.23
CA GLN A 271 9.02 17.18 -17.58
C GLN A 271 9.46 15.75 -17.91
N SER A 272 10.25 15.12 -17.04
CA SER A 272 10.76 13.77 -17.26
C SER A 272 9.65 12.73 -17.26
N GLN A 273 9.82 11.70 -18.10
CA GLN A 273 8.97 10.53 -18.09
C GLN A 273 8.99 9.87 -16.69
N LYS A 274 7.79 9.61 -16.16
CA LYS A 274 7.60 8.96 -14.86
C LYS A 274 6.86 7.61 -14.94
N ALA A 275 6.22 7.33 -16.08
CA ALA A 275 5.52 6.07 -16.31
C ALA A 275 6.23 5.31 -17.43
N PHE A 276 6.77 4.15 -17.08
CA PHE A 276 7.51 3.28 -17.99
C PHE A 276 6.74 1.99 -18.23
N ARG A 277 6.90 1.42 -19.42
CA ARG A 277 6.31 0.14 -19.81
C ARG A 277 7.40 -0.82 -20.23
N GLY A 278 7.43 -2.01 -19.64
CA GLY A 278 8.36 -3.08 -19.98
C GLY A 278 7.62 -4.29 -20.56
N ALA A 279 8.10 -4.87 -21.66
CA ALA A 279 7.68 -6.21 -22.05
C ALA A 279 8.42 -7.24 -21.17
N LEU A 280 7.72 -8.27 -20.71
CA LEU A 280 8.32 -9.42 -20.03
C LEU A 280 8.36 -10.60 -20.99
N VAL A 281 9.57 -11.10 -21.26
CA VAL A 281 9.81 -12.12 -22.27
C VAL A 281 10.51 -13.32 -21.64
N LEU A 282 10.01 -14.52 -21.91
CA LEU A 282 10.71 -15.78 -21.62
C LEU A 282 11.17 -16.40 -22.94
N LEU A 283 12.49 -16.59 -23.10
CA LEU A 283 13.06 -17.35 -24.20
C LEU A 283 13.15 -18.83 -23.82
N GLN A 284 12.65 -19.70 -24.71
CA GLN A 284 12.76 -21.14 -24.56
C GLN A 284 13.30 -21.79 -25.84
N ARG A 285 13.77 -23.04 -25.73
CA ARG A 285 14.15 -23.83 -26.89
C ARG A 285 12.91 -24.36 -27.61
N PRO A 286 12.89 -24.39 -28.97
CA PRO A 286 11.74 -24.89 -29.71
C PRO A 286 11.30 -26.29 -29.28
N GLY A 287 10.01 -26.46 -29.03
CA GLY A 287 9.42 -27.73 -28.63
C GLY A 287 9.76 -28.22 -27.22
N GLN A 288 10.39 -27.38 -26.37
CA GLN A 288 10.60 -27.67 -24.95
C GLN A 288 9.62 -26.85 -24.10
N PRO A 289 8.78 -27.48 -23.27
CA PRO A 289 7.94 -26.74 -22.35
C PRO A 289 8.79 -26.07 -21.26
N PRO A 290 8.39 -24.90 -20.73
CA PRO A 290 9.07 -24.26 -19.62
C PRO A 290 9.24 -25.21 -18.43
N ALA A 291 10.34 -25.06 -17.69
CA ALA A 291 10.56 -25.76 -16.44
C ALA A 291 9.35 -25.61 -15.49
N ALA A 292 9.05 -26.66 -14.71
CA ALA A 292 7.90 -26.66 -13.81
C ALA A 292 7.94 -25.47 -12.83
N GLY A 293 6.82 -24.75 -12.73
CA GLY A 293 6.67 -23.56 -11.89
C GLY A 293 7.46 -22.33 -12.35
N LEU A 294 8.18 -22.37 -13.48
CA LEU A 294 8.92 -21.20 -13.99
C LEU A 294 7.99 -20.04 -14.33
N LEU A 295 6.84 -20.32 -14.93
CA LEU A 295 5.87 -19.30 -15.28
C LEU A 295 5.26 -18.65 -14.03
N ASP A 296 4.99 -19.43 -12.98
CA ASP A 296 4.51 -18.89 -11.70
C ASP A 296 5.57 -18.00 -11.04
N ARG A 297 6.85 -18.40 -11.09
CA ARG A 297 7.97 -17.58 -10.61
C ARG A 297 8.15 -16.31 -11.43
N LEU A 298 7.94 -16.39 -12.74
CA LEU A 298 8.06 -15.25 -13.64
C LEU A 298 6.93 -14.25 -13.40
N GLU A 299 5.71 -14.72 -13.20
CA GLU A 299 4.60 -13.86 -12.76
C GLU A 299 4.89 -13.27 -11.39
N SER A 300 5.34 -14.08 -10.39
CA SER A 300 5.76 -13.63 -9.05
C SER A 300 6.82 -12.52 -9.08
N PHE A 301 7.78 -12.69 -9.96
CA PHE A 301 8.85 -11.73 -10.15
C PHE A 301 8.29 -10.43 -10.74
N ARG A 302 7.34 -10.53 -11.68
CA ARG A 302 6.77 -9.39 -12.40
C ARG A 302 6.13 -8.39 -11.44
N ALA A 303 5.23 -8.77 -10.53
CA ALA A 303 4.60 -7.77 -9.66
C ALA A 303 5.61 -7.23 -8.63
N ARG A 304 6.42 -8.10 -8.03
CA ARG A 304 7.48 -7.67 -7.08
C ARG A 304 8.49 -6.72 -7.73
N ALA A 305 8.79 -6.87 -9.02
CA ALA A 305 9.69 -5.98 -9.76
C ALA A 305 9.09 -4.57 -9.93
N GLN A 306 7.80 -4.46 -10.23
CA GLN A 306 7.12 -3.16 -10.34
C GLN A 306 7.12 -2.43 -8.98
N ASP A 307 6.83 -3.17 -7.92
CA ASP A 307 6.85 -2.66 -6.55
C ASP A 307 8.23 -2.21 -6.11
N ARG A 308 9.24 -3.03 -6.39
CA ARG A 308 10.64 -2.69 -6.14
C ARG A 308 11.03 -1.43 -6.89
N PHE A 309 10.67 -1.31 -8.17
CA PHE A 309 10.98 -0.12 -8.97
C PHE A 309 10.35 1.13 -8.39
N ALA A 310 9.05 1.09 -8.05
CA ALA A 310 8.36 2.22 -7.45
C ALA A 310 8.97 2.61 -6.09
N ALA A 311 9.32 1.62 -5.26
CA ALA A 311 9.98 1.87 -3.98
C ALA A 311 11.34 2.54 -4.15
N LEU A 312 12.20 2.02 -5.03
CA LEU A 312 13.52 2.61 -5.27
C LEU A 312 13.43 3.99 -5.93
N ALA A 313 12.41 4.23 -6.76
CA ALA A 313 12.13 5.54 -7.34
C ALA A 313 11.48 6.53 -6.34
N LEU A 314 11.31 6.15 -5.06
CA LEU A 314 10.59 6.93 -4.04
C LEU A 314 9.16 7.33 -4.49
N GLY A 315 8.50 6.46 -5.27
CA GLY A 315 7.18 6.71 -5.88
C GLY A 315 7.15 7.82 -6.92
N ARG A 316 8.30 8.36 -7.32
CA ARG A 316 8.42 9.40 -8.34
C ARG A 316 8.34 8.85 -9.76
N ALA A 317 8.49 7.54 -9.91
CA ALA A 317 8.27 6.83 -11.17
C ALA A 317 7.68 5.44 -10.92
N ARG A 318 7.05 4.89 -11.96
CA ARG A 318 6.47 3.54 -11.97
C ARG A 318 6.86 2.77 -13.24
N LEU A 319 6.92 1.45 -13.11
CA LEU A 319 7.13 0.52 -14.20
C LEU A 319 5.93 -0.42 -14.30
N ASP A 320 5.28 -0.44 -15.45
CA ASP A 320 4.25 -1.42 -15.80
C ASP A 320 4.95 -2.53 -16.62
N LEU A 321 5.23 -3.67 -15.98
CA LEU A 321 5.96 -4.79 -16.57
C LEU A 321 4.99 -5.90 -16.99
N GLY A 322 5.07 -6.31 -18.25
CA GLY A 322 4.27 -7.39 -18.83
C GLY A 322 3.48 -6.98 -20.08
N TYR A 323 2.95 -7.98 -20.77
CA TYR A 323 2.11 -7.83 -21.94
C TYR A 323 0.63 -7.86 -21.54
N GLN A 324 0.03 -6.67 -21.44
CA GLN A 324 -1.42 -6.52 -21.36
C GLN A 324 -1.99 -6.35 -22.77
N GLU A 325 -2.85 -7.27 -23.22
CA GLU A 325 -3.68 -7.02 -24.41
C GLU A 325 -4.70 -5.91 -24.10
N PRO A 326 -4.99 -5.01 -25.04
CA PRO A 326 -6.18 -4.16 -24.92
C PRO A 326 -7.40 -5.06 -24.70
N PRO A 327 -8.32 -4.73 -23.77
CA PRO A 327 -9.51 -5.53 -23.55
C PRO A 327 -10.27 -5.67 -24.88
N LEU A 328 -10.48 -6.90 -25.33
CA LEU A 328 -11.54 -7.17 -26.30
C LEU A 328 -12.86 -7.02 -25.56
N GLU A 329 -13.74 -6.14 -26.03
CA GLU A 329 -15.10 -6.01 -25.48
C GLU A 329 -15.76 -7.40 -25.41
N GLY A 330 -16.08 -7.86 -24.19
CA GLY A 330 -16.95 -9.01 -23.98
C GLY A 330 -16.29 -10.38 -23.76
N GLN A 331 -15.00 -10.48 -23.41
CA GLN A 331 -14.40 -11.76 -22.99
C GLN A 331 -13.94 -11.75 -21.53
N SER A 332 -14.35 -12.79 -20.78
CA SER A 332 -13.86 -13.06 -19.43
C SER A 332 -12.37 -13.44 -19.45
N PRO A 333 -11.59 -13.11 -18.41
CA PRO A 333 -10.17 -13.48 -18.35
C PRO A 333 -9.99 -15.00 -18.42
N VAL A 334 -9.04 -15.41 -19.25
CA VAL A 334 -8.63 -16.80 -19.48
C VAL A 334 -8.28 -17.49 -18.17
N GLN A 335 -8.80 -18.70 -17.97
CA GLN A 335 -8.46 -19.59 -16.85
C GLN A 335 -6.95 -19.90 -16.85
N ARG A 336 -6.25 -19.57 -15.76
CA ARG A 336 -4.88 -20.07 -15.53
C ARG A 336 -4.92 -21.58 -15.32
N ALA A 337 -4.02 -22.30 -15.97
CA ALA A 337 -3.84 -23.72 -15.78
C ALA A 337 -3.30 -24.00 -14.37
N ASN A 338 -4.09 -24.72 -13.57
CA ASN A 338 -3.64 -25.39 -12.36
C ASN A 338 -2.52 -26.39 -12.71
N ALA A 339 -1.41 -26.39 -11.97
CA ALA A 339 -0.88 -27.59 -11.30
C ALA A 339 0.54 -27.38 -10.74
N THR A 340 0.70 -27.48 -9.41
CA THR A 340 1.79 -28.29 -8.82
C THR A 340 1.23 -28.98 -7.57
N THR A 341 1.56 -30.26 -7.43
CA THR A 341 0.93 -31.27 -6.56
C THR A 341 1.31 -31.15 -5.08
N CYS A 342 0.30 -31.07 -4.20
CA CYS A 342 0.41 -31.31 -2.75
C CYS A 342 0.35 -32.82 -2.43
N GLY A 343 1.24 -33.32 -1.57
CA GLY A 343 1.09 -34.65 -0.95
C GLY A 343 2.39 -35.35 -0.51
N THR A 344 2.68 -35.35 0.80
CA THR A 344 3.08 -36.52 1.64
C THR A 344 3.37 -36.05 3.08
N ALA A 345 3.19 -36.95 4.05
CA ALA A 345 3.20 -36.64 5.48
C ALA A 345 4.53 -35.99 5.96
N GLY A 346 4.43 -34.80 6.56
CA GLY A 346 5.55 -34.08 7.17
C GLY A 346 5.99 -32.76 6.49
N GLN A 347 5.17 -32.15 5.63
CA GLN A 347 5.43 -30.88 4.92
C GLN A 347 4.17 -29.96 4.92
N PRO A 348 4.26 -28.65 4.56
CA PRO A 348 3.37 -27.56 5.00
C PRO A 348 1.89 -27.73 4.65
N LEU A 349 1.04 -27.09 5.45
CA LEU A 349 -0.42 -27.08 5.33
C LEU A 349 -0.83 -26.57 3.94
N CYS A 350 -1.41 -27.45 3.11
CA CYS A 350 -2.05 -27.06 1.85
C CYS A 350 -3.51 -26.68 2.14
N GLU A 351 -3.71 -25.55 2.81
CA GLU A 351 -5.03 -25.01 3.09
C GLU A 351 -5.14 -23.63 2.42
N THR A 352 -6.25 -23.35 1.75
CA THR A 352 -6.53 -22.06 1.08
C THR A 352 -7.73 -21.39 1.75
N GLY A 353 -8.06 -20.19 1.31
CA GLY A 353 -9.04 -19.31 1.94
C GLY A 353 -8.50 -18.65 3.21
N VAL A 354 -9.42 -18.24 4.07
CA VAL A 354 -9.14 -17.57 5.35
C VAL A 354 -8.24 -18.42 6.25
N THR A 355 -8.54 -19.73 6.38
CA THR A 355 -7.78 -20.63 7.24
C THR A 355 -6.32 -20.78 6.81
N GLY A 356 -6.08 -20.94 5.50
CA GLY A 356 -4.74 -21.03 4.94
C GLY A 356 -3.91 -19.77 5.19
N ALA A 357 -4.50 -18.60 4.95
CA ALA A 357 -3.84 -17.32 5.16
C ALA A 357 -3.49 -17.08 6.64
N LEU A 358 -4.42 -17.39 7.55
CA LEU A 358 -4.23 -17.30 8.99
C LEU A 358 -3.08 -18.21 9.47
N GLN A 359 -3.09 -19.48 9.04
CA GLN A 359 -2.03 -20.43 9.38
C GLN A 359 -0.66 -19.98 8.85
N TRP A 360 -0.61 -19.48 7.62
CA TRP A 360 0.63 -19.00 7.01
C TRP A 360 1.20 -17.80 7.78
N LEU A 361 0.37 -16.83 8.17
CA LEU A 361 0.81 -15.68 8.97
C LEU A 361 1.36 -16.13 10.33
N LEU A 362 0.63 -16.98 11.06
CA LEU A 362 1.09 -17.50 12.36
C LEU A 362 2.42 -18.26 12.23
N ALA A 363 2.60 -19.03 11.15
CA ALA A 363 3.81 -19.82 10.90
C ALA A 363 5.02 -18.96 10.47
N THR A 364 4.79 -17.76 9.94
CA THR A 364 5.83 -16.87 9.39
C THR A 364 6.30 -15.81 10.39
N GLN A 365 5.78 -15.82 11.63
CA GLN A 365 6.22 -14.89 12.67
C GLN A 365 7.70 -15.11 13.00
N HIS A 366 8.49 -14.03 13.01
CA HIS A 366 9.88 -14.07 13.42
C HIS A 366 10.00 -14.50 14.89
N VAL A 367 11.16 -15.09 15.26
CA VAL A 367 11.43 -15.54 16.64
C VAL A 367 11.33 -14.40 17.66
N ASP A 368 11.61 -13.17 17.24
CA ASP A 368 11.51 -11.96 18.06
C ASP A 368 10.09 -11.37 18.12
N GLY A 369 9.11 -12.02 17.47
CA GLY A 369 7.69 -11.66 17.57
C GLY A 369 7.15 -10.73 16.48
N TYR A 370 7.96 -10.28 15.53
CA TYR A 370 7.52 -9.41 14.43
C TYR A 370 7.33 -10.17 13.11
N TRP A 371 6.76 -9.51 12.12
CA TRP A 371 6.75 -9.98 10.73
C TRP A 371 7.44 -8.98 9.81
N ALA A 372 8.09 -9.48 8.76
CA ALA A 372 8.78 -8.65 7.80
C ALA A 372 8.96 -9.38 6.47
N ASP A 373 8.58 -8.72 5.38
CA ASP A 373 9.02 -9.08 4.03
C ASP A 373 10.48 -8.65 3.82
N LYS A 374 10.88 -7.54 4.45
CA LYS A 374 12.25 -7.02 4.50
C LYS A 374 12.51 -6.32 5.83
N PRO A 375 13.78 -6.19 6.26
CA PRO A 375 14.11 -5.44 7.47
C PRO A 375 13.51 -4.02 7.49
N GLN A 376 13.43 -3.35 6.33
CA GLN A 376 12.92 -1.99 6.22
C GLN A 376 11.39 -1.89 6.36
N THR A 377 10.64 -2.98 6.09
CA THR A 377 9.17 -2.99 6.13
C THR A 377 8.61 -3.61 7.41
N ALA A 378 9.47 -4.02 8.35
CA ALA A 378 9.08 -4.77 9.54
C ALA A 378 7.94 -4.11 10.35
N VAL A 379 7.96 -2.79 10.54
CA VAL A 379 6.88 -2.07 11.25
C VAL A 379 5.56 -2.16 10.47
N LEU A 380 5.60 -1.92 9.16
CA LEU A 380 4.42 -1.95 8.29
C LEU A 380 3.81 -3.36 8.22
N ASP A 381 4.64 -4.36 7.97
CA ASP A 381 4.22 -5.76 7.83
C ASP A 381 3.68 -6.30 9.16
N THR A 382 4.32 -5.95 10.28
CA THR A 382 3.85 -6.33 11.62
C THR A 382 2.52 -5.69 11.95
N VAL A 383 2.33 -4.41 11.65
CA VAL A 383 1.03 -3.72 11.85
C VAL A 383 -0.06 -4.36 11.00
N ALA A 384 0.21 -4.65 9.73
CA ALA A 384 -0.74 -5.33 8.85
C ALA A 384 -1.12 -6.71 9.41
N ALA A 385 -0.14 -7.52 9.81
CA ALA A 385 -0.36 -8.83 10.41
C ALA A 385 -1.16 -8.74 11.72
N VAL A 386 -0.83 -7.80 12.62
CA VAL A 386 -1.57 -7.59 13.87
C VAL A 386 -3.04 -7.26 13.58
N ARG A 387 -3.33 -6.33 12.66
CA ARG A 387 -4.71 -5.98 12.29
C ARG A 387 -5.48 -7.18 11.74
N ALA A 388 -4.85 -7.98 10.89
CA ALA A 388 -5.48 -9.16 10.31
C ALA A 388 -5.72 -10.25 11.37
N LEU A 389 -4.77 -10.48 12.28
CA LEU A 389 -4.89 -11.46 13.35
C LEU A 389 -5.90 -11.03 14.42
N GLN A 390 -5.98 -9.75 14.76
CA GLN A 390 -7.01 -9.25 15.67
C GLN A 390 -8.42 -9.45 15.10
N ALA A 391 -8.60 -9.31 13.79
CA ALA A 391 -9.87 -9.62 13.12
C ALA A 391 -10.15 -11.12 13.04
N ALA A 392 -9.12 -11.96 12.90
CA ALA A 392 -9.27 -13.42 12.82
C ALA A 392 -9.43 -14.10 14.20
N LEU A 393 -8.84 -13.53 15.25
CA LEU A 393 -8.67 -14.12 16.58
C LEU A 393 -9.08 -13.09 17.66
N PRO A 394 -10.40 -12.79 17.79
CA PRO A 394 -10.88 -11.74 18.69
C PRO A 394 -10.63 -12.02 20.17
N ASP A 395 -10.55 -13.31 20.56
CA ASP A 395 -10.18 -13.73 21.92
C ASP A 395 -8.70 -13.50 22.28
N GLY A 396 -7.89 -13.06 21.31
CA GLY A 396 -6.46 -12.84 21.43
C GLY A 396 -5.60 -14.08 21.14
N ASP A 397 -4.32 -13.85 20.85
CA ASP A 397 -3.32 -14.90 20.61
C ASP A 397 -1.93 -14.43 21.07
N ALA A 398 -1.10 -15.35 21.56
CA ALA A 398 0.25 -15.03 22.01
C ALA A 398 1.14 -14.43 20.91
N ALA A 399 0.86 -14.71 19.63
CA ALA A 399 1.52 -14.07 18.50
C ALA A 399 1.21 -12.58 18.43
N ILE A 400 -0.04 -12.18 18.70
CA ILE A 400 -0.45 -10.77 18.74
C ILE A 400 0.27 -10.05 19.89
N ASP A 401 0.30 -10.65 21.08
CA ASP A 401 0.97 -10.06 22.25
C ASP A 401 2.45 -9.80 22.02
N ARG A 402 3.17 -10.77 21.42
CA ARG A 402 4.59 -10.62 21.07
C ARG A 402 4.81 -9.47 20.08
N ALA A 403 3.94 -9.35 19.09
CA ALA A 403 4.04 -8.33 18.06
C ALA A 403 3.76 -6.93 18.60
N LEU A 404 2.74 -6.77 19.46
CA LEU A 404 2.43 -5.51 20.12
C LEU A 404 3.58 -5.07 21.05
N ALA A 405 4.18 -6.01 21.78
CA ALA A 405 5.37 -5.73 22.59
C ALA A 405 6.56 -5.30 21.73
N TRP A 406 6.78 -5.94 20.58
CA TRP A 406 7.83 -5.55 19.64
C TRP A 406 7.59 -4.15 19.05
N LEU A 407 6.35 -3.84 18.63
CA LEU A 407 5.97 -2.52 18.13
C LEU A 407 6.18 -1.43 19.18
N GLY A 408 5.86 -1.70 20.45
CA GLY A 408 6.10 -0.75 21.56
C GLY A 408 7.58 -0.43 21.81
N ALA A 409 8.50 -1.27 21.34
CA ALA A 409 9.94 -1.08 21.44
C ALA A 409 10.61 -0.64 20.12
N ALA A 410 9.86 -0.62 19.01
CA ALA A 410 10.40 -0.34 17.69
C ALA A 410 10.94 1.10 17.58
N GLN A 411 12.04 1.27 16.85
CA GLN A 411 12.59 2.57 16.50
C GLN A 411 12.20 2.89 15.06
N PRO A 412 11.30 3.85 14.81
CA PRO A 412 10.85 4.13 13.46
C PRO A 412 11.92 4.84 12.64
N MET A 413 12.04 4.47 11.37
CA MET A 413 13.03 5.05 10.45
C MET A 413 12.52 6.28 9.68
N ASP A 414 11.20 6.40 9.53
CA ASP A 414 10.57 7.42 8.70
C ASP A 414 9.19 7.85 9.25
N VAL A 415 8.58 8.82 8.56
CA VAL A 415 7.27 9.39 8.90
C VAL A 415 6.14 8.35 8.81
N GLU A 416 6.23 7.40 7.88
CA GLU A 416 5.22 6.35 7.73
C GLU A 416 5.25 5.42 8.95
N GLN A 417 6.41 4.95 9.35
CA GLN A 417 6.57 4.09 10.54
C GLN A 417 6.20 4.82 11.82
N GLN A 418 6.58 6.10 11.97
CA GLN A 418 6.16 6.93 13.11
C GLN A 418 4.63 7.01 13.20
N SER A 419 3.96 7.23 12.07
CA SER A 419 2.49 7.31 12.02
C SER A 419 1.82 5.98 12.34
N LEU A 420 2.34 4.86 11.80
CA LEU A 420 1.82 3.52 12.07
C LEU A 420 1.97 3.13 13.54
N LEU A 421 3.08 3.49 14.19
CA LEU A 421 3.28 3.26 15.63
C LEU A 421 2.32 4.11 16.47
N LEU A 422 2.04 5.36 16.10
CA LEU A 422 1.03 6.17 16.79
C LEU A 422 -0.39 5.60 16.61
N GLU A 423 -0.68 5.06 15.42
CA GLU A 423 -1.98 4.48 15.11
C GLU A 423 -2.22 3.15 15.84
N HIS A 424 -1.22 2.26 15.87
CA HIS A 424 -1.39 0.86 16.27
C HIS A 424 -0.48 0.38 17.39
N GLY A 425 0.55 1.13 17.76
CA GLY A 425 1.51 0.74 18.80
C GLY A 425 0.90 0.81 20.20
N GLN A 426 1.25 -0.16 21.04
CA GLN A 426 1.04 -0.06 22.49
C GLN A 426 2.13 0.83 23.09
N LEU A 427 1.95 2.15 22.97
CA LEU A 427 2.91 3.15 23.42
C LEU A 427 2.54 3.66 24.81
N ASP A 428 3.55 3.93 25.64
CA ASP A 428 3.35 4.75 26.83
C ASP A 428 3.27 6.24 26.47
N SER A 429 2.80 7.05 27.41
CA SER A 429 2.61 8.50 27.19
C SER A 429 3.90 9.25 26.81
N THR A 430 5.07 8.74 27.21
CA THR A 430 6.36 9.38 26.92
C THR A 430 6.82 9.03 25.51
N ALA A 431 6.69 7.77 25.10
CA ALA A 431 6.98 7.32 23.74
C ALA A 431 6.06 8.00 22.72
N GLU A 432 4.75 8.08 23.01
CA GLU A 432 3.78 8.76 22.17
C GLU A 432 4.14 10.24 21.96
N GLN A 433 4.39 10.98 23.05
CA GLN A 433 4.79 12.39 22.97
C GLN A 433 6.12 12.59 22.24
N SER A 434 7.07 11.65 22.38
CA SER A 434 8.33 11.68 21.66
C SER A 434 8.12 11.54 20.15
N LEU A 435 7.30 10.57 19.72
CA LEU A 435 6.98 10.35 18.32
C LEU A 435 6.24 11.54 17.70
N ILE A 436 5.26 12.11 18.41
CA ILE A 436 4.58 13.34 17.98
C ILE A 436 5.59 14.48 17.78
N SER A 437 6.49 14.66 18.75
CA SER A 437 7.52 15.70 18.68
C SER A 437 8.49 15.50 17.51
N GLN A 438 8.87 14.25 17.23
CA GLN A 438 9.73 13.91 16.10
C GLN A 438 9.03 14.16 14.76
N LEU A 439 7.76 13.74 14.62
CA LEU A 439 6.96 13.99 13.42
C LEU A 439 6.87 15.49 13.11
N LEU A 440 6.54 16.31 14.11
CA LEU A 440 6.42 17.76 13.94
C LEU A 440 7.74 18.41 13.50
N GLN A 441 8.89 17.81 13.82
CA GLN A 441 10.21 18.28 13.35
C GLN A 441 10.50 17.95 11.89
N THR A 442 9.77 17.01 11.28
CA THR A 442 9.93 16.64 9.86
C THR A 442 9.17 17.54 8.89
N ARG A 443 8.37 18.49 9.39
CA ARG A 443 7.61 19.44 8.58
C ARG A 443 8.53 20.45 7.88
N ASP A 444 8.08 20.98 6.74
CA ASP A 444 8.74 22.14 6.12
C ASP A 444 8.88 23.28 7.15
N GLY A 445 10.12 23.75 7.34
CA GLY A 445 10.49 24.75 8.33
C GLY A 445 9.85 26.12 8.13
N ASN A 446 9.24 26.37 6.97
CA ASN A 446 8.48 27.61 6.70
C ASN A 446 6.97 27.49 7.01
N PHE A 447 6.46 26.31 7.34
CA PHE A 447 5.07 26.05 7.71
C PHE A 447 4.01 26.53 6.72
N THR A 448 4.38 26.77 5.46
CA THR A 448 3.45 27.18 4.41
C THR A 448 2.60 26.04 3.87
N ASP A 449 3.07 24.80 4.05
CA ASP A 449 2.40 23.58 3.66
C ASP A 449 2.18 22.70 4.91
N PRO A 450 0.94 22.44 5.33
CA PRO A 450 0.65 21.62 6.50
C PRO A 450 0.85 20.11 6.26
N GLY A 451 1.26 19.69 5.06
CA GLY A 451 1.58 18.29 4.76
C GLY A 451 2.89 17.78 5.37
N PHE A 452 3.08 16.46 5.30
CA PHE A 452 4.26 15.74 5.77
C PHE A 452 4.97 15.05 4.60
N GLY A 453 6.30 14.96 4.66
CA GLY A 453 7.14 14.33 3.62
C GLY A 453 8.19 13.40 4.22
N ALA A 454 8.98 12.76 3.36
CA ALA A 454 10.09 11.92 3.79
C ALA A 454 11.13 12.70 4.61
N GLN A 455 11.85 12.02 5.50
CA GLN A 455 12.84 12.65 6.37
C GLN A 455 13.94 13.35 5.53
N GLY A 456 14.15 14.64 5.75
CA GLY A 456 15.13 15.45 5.00
C GLY A 456 14.62 16.00 3.66
N ALA A 457 13.43 15.60 3.19
CA ALA A 457 12.77 16.23 2.06
C ALA A 457 12.21 17.61 2.48
N ARG A 458 12.35 18.62 1.60
CA ARG A 458 11.75 19.95 1.82
C ARG A 458 10.27 20.02 1.41
N ALA A 459 9.76 19.02 0.69
CA ALA A 459 8.40 18.97 0.16
C ALA A 459 7.60 17.84 0.81
N SER A 460 6.31 18.08 1.03
CA SER A 460 5.41 17.06 1.57
C SER A 460 4.76 16.20 0.49
N SER A 461 4.50 14.94 0.84
CA SER A 461 3.99 13.88 -0.03
C SER A 461 2.56 13.49 0.38
N ALA A 462 1.79 12.93 -0.55
CA ALA A 462 0.40 12.57 -0.27
C ALA A 462 0.30 11.35 0.65
N LEU A 463 1.15 10.35 0.45
CA LEU A 463 1.13 9.11 1.24
C LEU A 463 1.44 9.40 2.72
N GLU A 464 2.51 10.12 3.00
CA GLU A 464 2.97 10.42 4.36
C GLU A 464 1.99 11.39 5.03
N THR A 465 1.45 12.37 4.30
CA THR A 465 0.34 13.20 4.81
C THR A 465 -0.90 12.37 5.14
N ALA A 466 -1.24 11.36 4.35
CA ALA A 466 -2.37 10.46 4.61
C ALA A 466 -2.14 9.57 5.84
N ARG A 467 -0.90 9.08 6.04
CA ARG A 467 -0.52 8.31 7.23
C ARG A 467 -0.60 9.17 8.49
N VAL A 468 -0.09 10.39 8.44
CA VAL A 468 -0.18 11.33 9.57
C VAL A 468 -1.62 11.72 9.87
N LEU A 469 -2.46 11.92 8.83
CA LEU A 469 -3.90 12.15 8.99
C LEU A 469 -4.59 10.97 9.69
N SER A 470 -4.27 9.74 9.30
CA SER A 470 -4.85 8.52 9.89
C SER A 470 -4.44 8.36 11.35
N ALA A 471 -3.17 8.58 11.67
CA ALA A 471 -2.66 8.54 13.04
C ALA A 471 -3.31 9.62 13.93
N ASN A 472 -3.41 10.85 13.43
CA ASN A 472 -4.07 11.94 14.16
C ASN A 472 -5.56 11.64 14.41
N ALA A 473 -6.27 11.05 13.43
CA ALA A 473 -7.65 10.64 13.60
C ALA A 473 -7.81 9.54 14.67
N ALA A 474 -6.91 8.56 14.68
CA ALA A 474 -6.91 7.49 15.67
C ALA A 474 -6.60 7.97 17.10
N LEU A 475 -5.77 9.00 17.26
CA LEU A 475 -5.51 9.64 18.56
C LEU A 475 -6.75 10.41 19.06
N GLU A 476 -7.40 11.19 18.19
CA GLU A 476 -8.63 11.90 18.53
C GLU A 476 -9.75 10.94 18.97
N GLN A 477 -9.93 9.83 18.26
CA GLN A 477 -10.94 8.81 18.58
C GLN A 477 -10.72 8.16 19.95
N ARG A 478 -9.47 8.02 20.40
CA ARG A 478 -9.11 7.49 21.73
C ARG A 478 -9.09 8.55 22.83
N GLY A 479 -9.52 9.78 22.55
CA GLY A 479 -9.54 10.89 23.50
C GLY A 479 -8.18 11.55 23.75
N GLY A 480 -7.19 11.30 22.88
CA GLY A 480 -5.88 11.95 22.91
C GLY A 480 -5.91 13.40 22.39
N GLN A 481 -4.83 14.14 22.60
CA GLN A 481 -4.67 15.49 22.04
C GLN A 481 -4.22 15.44 20.58
N SER A 482 -4.94 16.11 19.69
CA SER A 482 -4.52 16.28 18.29
C SER A 482 -3.26 17.13 18.20
N PHE A 483 -2.31 16.72 17.34
CA PHE A 483 -1.04 17.44 17.20
C PHE A 483 -1.00 18.43 16.02
N GLU A 484 -1.88 18.31 15.01
CA GLU A 484 -1.92 19.21 13.84
C GLU A 484 -3.34 19.66 13.42
N LEU A 485 -4.39 19.32 14.18
CA LEU A 485 -5.82 19.49 13.82
C LEU A 485 -6.22 18.73 12.52
N LEU A 486 -7.19 17.81 12.62
CA LEU A 486 -7.66 17.04 11.45
C LEU A 486 -8.05 17.89 10.24
N THR A 487 -8.64 19.07 10.46
CA THR A 487 -9.08 19.95 9.38
C THR A 487 -7.92 20.45 8.51
N LEU A 488 -6.75 20.73 9.10
CA LEU A 488 -5.58 21.22 8.35
C LEU A 488 -4.99 20.11 7.48
N LEU A 489 -4.72 18.94 8.08
CA LEU A 489 -4.19 17.76 7.37
C LEU A 489 -5.12 17.29 6.26
N ARG A 490 -6.43 17.25 6.52
CA ARG A 490 -7.45 16.93 5.51
C ARG A 490 -7.37 17.85 4.31
N ASN A 491 -7.33 19.17 4.54
CA ASN A 491 -7.24 20.16 3.47
C ASN A 491 -5.91 20.04 2.71
N ALA A 492 -4.81 19.76 3.41
CA ALA A 492 -3.49 19.53 2.83
C ALA A 492 -3.49 18.35 1.84
N LEU A 493 -4.14 17.25 2.22
CA LEU A 493 -4.22 16.05 1.41
C LEU A 493 -5.18 16.23 0.23
N LEU A 494 -6.33 16.89 0.43
CA LEU A 494 -7.25 17.23 -0.67
C LEU A 494 -6.61 18.16 -1.71
N ALA A 495 -5.76 19.09 -1.27
CA ALA A 495 -5.03 19.98 -2.17
C ALA A 495 -3.99 19.26 -3.04
N ARG A 496 -3.53 18.07 -2.63
CA ARG A 496 -2.60 17.21 -3.39
C ARG A 496 -3.28 16.33 -4.43
N ARG A 497 -4.61 16.30 -4.44
CA ARG A 497 -5.37 15.55 -5.43
C ARG A 497 -5.16 16.16 -6.82
N GLN A 498 -4.58 15.40 -7.74
CA GLN A 498 -4.25 15.83 -9.09
C GLN A 498 -5.09 15.12 -10.14
N ASN A 499 -5.07 15.63 -11.37
CA ASN A 499 -5.71 14.97 -12.51
C ASN A 499 -4.86 13.77 -12.97
N ASN A 500 -5.52 12.67 -13.34
CA ASN A 500 -4.90 11.47 -13.89
C ASN A 500 -4.66 11.65 -15.40
N PRO A 501 -3.41 11.76 -15.88
CA PRO A 501 -3.14 11.97 -17.30
C PRO A 501 -3.34 10.71 -18.17
N VAL A 502 -3.62 9.54 -17.57
CA VAL A 502 -3.63 8.23 -18.26
C VAL A 502 -5.04 7.78 -18.70
N SER A 503 -6.12 8.48 -18.32
CA SER A 503 -7.49 8.11 -18.72
C SER A 503 -7.97 8.84 -19.98
N ASN A 504 -8.71 8.12 -20.82
CA ASN A 504 -9.50 8.69 -21.93
C ASN A 504 -10.35 9.87 -21.39
N PRO A 505 -10.31 11.08 -21.99
CA PRO A 505 -10.87 12.32 -21.43
C PRO A 505 -12.40 12.37 -21.21
N SER A 506 -13.13 11.25 -21.35
CA SER A 506 -14.59 11.18 -21.29
C SER A 506 -15.18 10.49 -20.05
N ALA A 507 -14.39 10.14 -19.03
CA ALA A 507 -14.88 9.48 -17.80
C ALA A 507 -14.82 10.40 -16.57
N ASP A 508 -15.83 10.34 -15.69
CA ASP A 508 -16.01 11.17 -14.48
C ASP A 508 -15.04 10.85 -13.32
N GLU A 509 -14.12 9.89 -13.49
CA GLU A 509 -13.22 9.35 -12.46
C GLU A 509 -11.75 9.78 -12.69
N GLN A 510 -11.48 11.09 -12.72
CA GLN A 510 -10.22 11.65 -13.23
C GLN A 510 -9.21 12.04 -12.15
N ARG A 511 -9.56 12.01 -10.87
CA ARG A 511 -8.69 12.51 -9.81
C ARG A 511 -7.96 11.40 -9.07
N CYS A 512 -6.79 11.70 -8.54
CA CYS A 512 -5.98 10.73 -7.82
C CYS A 512 -4.87 11.40 -7.02
N TRP A 513 -4.15 10.59 -6.25
CA TRP A 513 -2.94 11.00 -5.54
C TRP A 513 -1.74 10.25 -6.12
N ALA A 514 -0.66 11.00 -6.33
CA ALA A 514 0.67 10.44 -6.50
C ALA A 514 1.37 10.42 -5.15
N ARG A 515 2.34 9.53 -4.95
CA ARG A 515 3.14 9.50 -3.72
C ARG A 515 3.76 10.87 -3.48
N GLU A 516 4.49 11.36 -4.48
CA GLU A 516 5.14 12.67 -4.51
C GLU A 516 4.38 13.64 -5.41
N GLN A 517 4.42 14.94 -5.12
CA GLN A 517 3.61 15.97 -5.80
C GLN A 517 3.77 16.00 -7.34
N THR A 518 4.92 15.57 -7.88
CA THR A 518 5.21 15.52 -9.33
C THR A 518 5.25 14.08 -9.87
N GLY A 519 4.87 13.09 -9.05
CA GLY A 519 4.83 11.69 -9.43
C GLY A 519 3.57 11.30 -10.22
N PRO A 520 3.56 10.11 -10.84
CA PRO A 520 2.36 9.57 -11.46
C PRO A 520 1.38 9.13 -10.38
N CYS A 521 0.08 9.15 -10.70
CA CYS A 521 -0.90 8.57 -9.81
C CYS A 521 -0.65 7.07 -9.58
N ASP A 522 -0.80 6.68 -8.33
CA ASP A 522 -0.54 5.34 -7.82
C ASP A 522 -1.76 4.85 -7.03
N ALA A 523 -2.15 3.59 -7.26
CA ALA A 523 -3.36 3.02 -6.70
C ALA A 523 -3.25 2.81 -5.17
N LEU A 524 -2.06 2.45 -4.67
CA LEU A 524 -1.86 2.30 -3.22
C LEU A 524 -1.97 3.67 -2.52
N THR A 525 -1.27 4.68 -3.03
CA THR A 525 -1.32 6.03 -2.45
C THR A 525 -2.74 6.57 -2.47
N ALA A 526 -3.48 6.34 -3.57
CA ALA A 526 -4.88 6.71 -3.64
C ALA A 526 -5.74 5.95 -2.63
N ALA A 527 -5.53 4.63 -2.46
CA ALA A 527 -6.25 3.83 -1.47
C ALA A 527 -6.02 4.35 -0.05
N VAL A 528 -4.75 4.54 0.35
CA VAL A 528 -4.38 5.07 1.68
C VAL A 528 -4.92 6.48 1.89
N ALA A 529 -4.84 7.36 0.89
CA ALA A 529 -5.38 8.72 0.99
C ALA A 529 -6.90 8.73 1.16
N LEU A 530 -7.62 7.88 0.42
CA LEU A 530 -9.08 7.76 0.50
C LEU A 530 -9.51 7.23 1.85
N GLU A 531 -8.90 6.15 2.34
CA GLU A 531 -9.19 5.61 3.67
C GLU A 531 -8.92 6.64 4.78
N ALA A 532 -7.80 7.37 4.69
CA ALA A 532 -7.44 8.41 5.65
C ALA A 532 -8.48 9.55 5.67
N LEU A 533 -8.95 10.00 4.49
CA LEU A 533 -9.94 11.07 4.36
C LEU A 533 -11.31 10.64 4.89
N VAL A 534 -11.77 9.43 4.56
CA VAL A 534 -13.03 8.88 5.09
C VAL A 534 -12.96 8.76 6.60
N ARG A 535 -11.85 8.22 7.14
CA ARG A 535 -11.64 8.13 8.60
C ARG A 535 -11.63 9.51 9.27
N ALA A 536 -11.11 10.53 8.59
CA ALA A 536 -11.12 11.92 9.05
C ALA A 536 -12.46 12.65 8.78
N GLY A 537 -13.53 11.93 8.42
CA GLY A 537 -14.89 12.45 8.31
C GLY A 537 -15.23 13.12 6.97
N VAL A 538 -14.44 12.90 5.91
CA VAL A 538 -14.81 13.32 4.55
C VAL A 538 -15.88 12.39 4.00
N SER A 539 -16.93 12.95 3.40
CA SER A 539 -18.00 12.13 2.83
C SER A 539 -17.50 11.35 1.59
N PRO A 540 -17.87 10.06 1.44
CA PRO A 540 -17.54 9.29 0.23
C PRO A 540 -17.94 9.96 -1.09
N ALA A 541 -19.04 10.73 -1.08
CA ALA A 541 -19.52 11.47 -2.24
C ALA A 541 -18.54 12.56 -2.73
N GLU A 542 -17.74 13.17 -1.85
CA GLU A 542 -16.71 14.16 -2.24
C GLU A 542 -15.48 13.53 -2.89
N LEU A 543 -15.33 12.21 -2.72
CA LEU A 543 -14.16 11.43 -3.12
C LEU A 543 -14.45 10.50 -4.31
N SER A 544 -15.71 10.39 -4.74
CA SER A 544 -16.13 9.45 -5.78
C SER A 544 -15.42 9.69 -7.12
N ASP A 545 -15.01 10.94 -7.40
CA ASP A 545 -14.24 11.35 -8.58
C ASP A 545 -12.83 10.73 -8.66
N SER A 546 -12.40 10.08 -7.58
CA SER A 546 -11.09 9.44 -7.44
C SER A 546 -11.16 7.91 -7.44
N SER A 547 -12.36 7.34 -7.57
CA SER A 547 -12.56 5.88 -7.58
C SER A 547 -11.93 5.17 -8.80
N GLY A 548 -11.80 5.86 -9.93
CA GLY A 548 -11.31 5.27 -11.18
C GLY A 548 -9.86 4.85 -11.15
N VAL A 549 -9.00 5.49 -10.36
CA VAL A 549 -7.61 5.00 -10.17
C VAL A 549 -7.60 3.65 -9.45
N LEU A 550 -8.58 3.39 -8.58
CA LEU A 550 -8.75 2.13 -7.88
C LEU A 550 -9.45 1.09 -8.75
N LEU A 551 -10.40 1.48 -9.61
CA LEU A 551 -11.20 0.55 -10.41
C LEU A 551 -10.54 0.17 -11.74
N ASN A 552 -9.74 1.08 -12.33
CA ASN A 552 -9.18 0.93 -13.68
C ASN A 552 -7.67 0.65 -13.69
N SER A 553 -6.98 0.70 -12.54
CA SER A 553 -5.63 0.14 -12.46
C SER A 553 -5.72 -1.35 -12.77
N GLY A 554 -4.91 -1.82 -13.73
CA GLY A 554 -4.93 -3.22 -14.15
C GLY A 554 -4.78 -4.18 -12.96
N LEU A 555 -5.18 -5.43 -13.17
CA LEU A 555 -4.90 -6.48 -12.21
C LEU A 555 -3.39 -6.67 -12.13
N ASP A 556 -2.77 -6.22 -11.03
CA ASP A 556 -1.46 -6.71 -10.63
C ASP A 556 -1.64 -8.21 -10.38
N ALA A 557 -1.12 -9.05 -11.28
CA ALA A 557 -1.43 -10.48 -11.38
C ALA A 557 -1.03 -11.36 -10.18
N GLU A 558 -0.76 -10.76 -9.03
CA GLU A 558 -0.37 -11.39 -7.77
C GLU A 558 -1.17 -10.93 -6.54
N GLY A 559 -2.09 -9.99 -6.67
CA GLY A 559 -2.93 -9.58 -5.54
C GLY A 559 -2.23 -8.77 -4.44
N VAL A 560 -0.93 -8.46 -4.59
CA VAL A 560 -0.09 -7.87 -3.53
C VAL A 560 -0.65 -6.57 -2.94
N ARG A 561 -1.38 -5.77 -3.75
CA ARG A 561 -2.04 -4.55 -3.30
C ARG A 561 -3.52 -4.43 -3.67
N VAL A 562 -4.12 -5.56 -4.03
CA VAL A 562 -5.52 -5.61 -4.44
C VAL A 562 -6.44 -5.44 -3.24
N ALA A 563 -6.09 -6.02 -2.10
CA ALA A 563 -6.87 -5.91 -0.89
C ALA A 563 -7.01 -4.45 -0.43
N GLU A 564 -5.93 -3.66 -0.45
CA GLU A 564 -5.93 -2.23 -0.08
C GLU A 564 -6.86 -1.42 -0.99
N ARG A 565 -6.85 -1.69 -2.30
CA ARG A 565 -7.80 -1.07 -3.24
C ARG A 565 -9.24 -1.43 -2.88
N LEU A 566 -9.50 -2.70 -2.54
CA LEU A 566 -10.83 -3.18 -2.15
C LEU A 566 -11.30 -2.55 -0.83
N HIS A 567 -10.42 -2.42 0.17
CA HIS A 567 -10.68 -1.71 1.42
C HIS A 567 -11.06 -0.24 1.16
N ALA A 568 -10.31 0.46 0.31
CA ALA A 568 -10.63 1.83 -0.06
C ALA A 568 -11.95 1.95 -0.86
N LEU A 569 -12.24 1.01 -1.75
CA LEU A 569 -13.52 0.96 -2.47
C LEU A 569 -14.69 0.68 -1.52
N GLN A 570 -14.51 -0.17 -0.51
CA GLN A 570 -15.49 -0.38 0.54
C GLN A 570 -15.74 0.89 1.35
N ALA A 571 -14.69 1.62 1.72
CA ALA A 571 -14.80 2.92 2.40
C ALA A 571 -15.58 3.95 1.56
N LEU A 572 -15.55 3.83 0.23
CA LEU A 572 -16.35 4.65 -0.70
C LEU A 572 -17.78 4.14 -0.93
N GLY A 573 -18.17 2.99 -0.37
CA GLY A 573 -19.45 2.34 -0.66
C GLY A 573 -19.53 1.72 -2.06
N LEU A 574 -18.39 1.39 -2.66
CA LEU A 574 -18.24 0.85 -4.02
C LEU A 574 -17.78 -0.62 -4.05
N ALA A 575 -17.85 -1.33 -2.91
CA ALA A 575 -17.45 -2.74 -2.82
C ALA A 575 -18.25 -3.65 -3.79
N ASP A 576 -19.50 -3.29 -4.07
CA ASP A 576 -20.39 -4.05 -4.96
C ASP A 576 -20.34 -3.56 -6.43
N ASP A 577 -19.46 -2.61 -6.78
CA ASP A 577 -19.21 -2.26 -8.18
C ASP A 577 -18.74 -3.52 -8.94
N PRO A 578 -19.28 -3.84 -10.14
CA PRO A 578 -18.88 -5.04 -10.88
C PRO A 578 -17.38 -5.17 -11.12
N ARG A 579 -16.65 -4.05 -11.26
CA ARG A 579 -15.18 -4.03 -11.38
C ARG A 579 -14.51 -4.42 -10.06
N ALA A 580 -15.04 -3.96 -8.93
CA ALA A 580 -14.57 -4.33 -7.59
C ALA A 580 -14.85 -5.82 -7.30
N LEU A 581 -16.03 -6.34 -7.68
CA LEU A 581 -16.35 -7.76 -7.55
C LEU A 581 -15.42 -8.66 -8.39
N ASN A 582 -15.09 -8.24 -9.61
CA ASN A 582 -14.10 -8.93 -10.43
C ASN A 582 -12.70 -8.91 -9.80
N MET A 583 -12.37 -7.82 -9.10
CA MET A 583 -11.11 -7.68 -8.39
C MET A 583 -11.04 -8.59 -7.15
N ASP A 584 -12.12 -8.72 -6.36
CA ASP A 584 -12.24 -9.71 -5.28
C ASP A 584 -12.10 -11.14 -5.80
N ALA A 585 -12.78 -11.47 -6.91
CA ALA A 585 -12.66 -12.78 -7.54
C ALA A 585 -11.21 -13.08 -7.97
N SER A 586 -10.53 -12.07 -8.52
CA SER A 586 -9.12 -12.17 -8.92
C SER A 586 -8.19 -12.33 -7.72
N LEU A 587 -8.46 -11.62 -6.61
CA LEU A 587 -7.72 -11.76 -5.36
C LEU A 587 -7.81 -13.20 -4.84
N ARG A 588 -9.02 -13.75 -4.76
CA ARG A 588 -9.25 -15.15 -4.31
C ARG A 588 -8.53 -16.16 -5.19
N ALA A 589 -8.52 -15.94 -6.50
CA ALA A 589 -7.83 -16.80 -7.45
C ALA A 589 -6.30 -16.69 -7.38
N ALA A 590 -5.75 -15.60 -6.81
CA ALA A 590 -4.32 -15.37 -6.70
C ALA A 590 -3.68 -16.03 -5.47
N GLN A 591 -4.47 -16.57 -4.54
CA GLN A 591 -3.93 -17.22 -3.34
C GLN A 591 -3.12 -18.46 -3.70
N ARG A 592 -1.93 -18.58 -3.11
CA ARG A 592 -1.02 -19.70 -3.33
C ARG A 592 -1.45 -20.93 -2.51
N PRO A 593 -1.03 -22.14 -2.90
CA PRO A 593 -1.32 -23.36 -2.16
C PRO A 593 -0.78 -23.38 -0.72
N ASP A 594 0.19 -22.53 -0.39
CA ASP A 594 0.72 -22.38 0.98
C ASP A 594 -0.11 -21.42 1.84
N GLY A 595 -1.21 -20.86 1.31
CA GLY A 595 -2.11 -19.93 1.99
C GLY A 595 -1.75 -18.46 1.80
N SER A 596 -0.58 -18.14 1.24
CA SER A 596 -0.10 -16.76 1.10
C SER A 596 -0.57 -16.07 -0.19
N TRP A 597 -0.47 -14.74 -0.20
CA TRP A 597 -0.42 -13.93 -1.43
C TRP A 597 1.01 -13.49 -1.67
N ALA A 598 1.55 -13.88 -2.82
CA ALA A 598 2.92 -13.59 -3.22
C ALA A 598 4.04 -14.04 -2.24
N GLY A 599 3.72 -14.80 -1.17
CA GLY A 599 4.64 -15.06 -0.07
C GLY A 599 4.99 -13.79 0.72
N SER A 600 4.16 -12.74 0.60
CA SER A 600 4.32 -11.46 1.29
C SER A 600 3.42 -11.40 2.51
N VAL A 601 3.97 -10.95 3.63
CA VAL A 601 3.25 -10.71 4.88
C VAL A 601 2.18 -9.67 4.69
N SER A 602 2.53 -8.48 4.18
CA SER A 602 1.59 -7.37 4.00
C SER A 602 0.43 -7.77 3.08
N ALA A 603 0.74 -8.35 1.92
CA ALA A 603 -0.28 -8.83 0.98
C ALA A 603 -1.19 -9.88 1.61
N THR A 604 -0.63 -10.86 2.32
CA THR A 604 -1.40 -11.94 2.94
C THR A 604 -2.28 -11.41 4.08
N ALA A 605 -1.77 -10.47 4.88
CA ALA A 605 -2.50 -9.86 5.97
C ALA A 605 -3.66 -8.98 5.48
N GLU A 606 -3.42 -8.09 4.52
CA GLU A 606 -4.49 -7.25 3.97
C GLU A 606 -5.54 -8.08 3.22
N SER A 607 -5.12 -9.14 2.53
CA SER A 607 -6.03 -10.10 1.88
C SER A 607 -6.85 -10.87 2.90
N LEU A 608 -6.23 -11.40 3.97
CA LEU A 608 -6.96 -12.06 5.06
C LEU A 608 -8.00 -11.12 5.66
N ARG A 609 -7.61 -9.87 5.97
CA ARG A 609 -8.51 -8.85 6.52
C ARG A 609 -9.69 -8.58 5.59
N TRP A 610 -9.44 -8.45 4.29
CA TRP A 610 -10.51 -8.30 3.29
C TRP A 610 -11.43 -9.51 3.24
N LEU A 611 -10.88 -10.72 3.21
CA LEU A 611 -11.67 -11.95 3.15
C LEU A 611 -12.54 -12.15 4.40
N LEU A 612 -12.02 -11.83 5.59
CA LEU A 612 -12.77 -11.80 6.85
C LEU A 612 -13.91 -10.79 6.78
N ALA A 613 -13.60 -9.56 6.34
CA ALA A 613 -14.60 -8.51 6.13
C ALA A 613 -15.72 -8.92 5.15
N ARG A 614 -15.44 -9.88 4.27
CA ARG A 614 -16.37 -10.45 3.30
C ARG A 614 -17.09 -11.73 3.74
N SER A 615 -16.73 -12.28 4.88
CA SER A 615 -17.24 -13.58 5.36
C SER A 615 -17.87 -13.54 6.75
N LEU A 616 -17.89 -12.39 7.41
CA LEU A 616 -18.51 -12.16 8.71
C LEU A 616 -19.56 -11.04 8.64
N PRO A 617 -20.60 -11.06 9.50
CA PRO A 617 -21.44 -9.88 9.76
C PRO A 617 -20.66 -8.75 10.47
N ASP A 618 -21.20 -7.53 10.50
CA ASP A 618 -20.63 -6.37 11.20
C ASP A 618 -21.76 -5.55 11.84
N LEU A 619 -22.19 -5.96 13.03
CA LEU A 619 -23.18 -5.27 13.82
C LEU A 619 -22.57 -3.97 14.36
N GLN A 620 -23.37 -2.91 14.38
CA GLN A 620 -22.95 -1.63 14.91
C GLN A 620 -24.14 -0.79 15.31
N VAL A 621 -23.93 0.07 16.30
CA VAL A 621 -24.90 1.11 16.67
C VAL A 621 -24.71 2.32 15.76
N VAL A 622 -25.78 2.73 15.06
CA VAL A 622 -25.73 3.87 14.13
C VAL A 622 -26.35 5.11 14.77
N GLY A 623 -25.56 6.17 14.87
CA GLY A 623 -26.00 7.45 15.41
C GLY A 623 -26.07 7.48 16.95
N PRO A 624 -26.57 8.58 17.53
CA PRO A 624 -26.76 8.70 18.97
C PRO A 624 -27.99 7.93 19.44
N ILE A 625 -28.00 7.53 20.72
CA ILE A 625 -29.23 7.15 21.43
C ILE A 625 -30.09 8.41 21.55
N THR A 626 -31.35 8.32 21.16
CA THR A 626 -32.29 9.45 21.11
C THR A 626 -33.39 9.31 22.14
N THR A 627 -34.05 10.42 22.48
CA THR A 627 -35.25 10.45 23.32
C THR A 627 -36.44 11.00 22.54
N ASP A 628 -37.63 10.53 22.88
CA ASP A 628 -38.91 11.07 22.37
C ASP A 628 -39.24 12.47 22.90
N LEU A 629 -38.63 12.85 24.03
CA LEU A 629 -38.79 14.16 24.67
C LEU A 629 -37.55 15.05 24.46
N GLN A 630 -37.77 16.34 24.19
CA GLN A 630 -36.70 17.35 24.09
C GLN A 630 -36.16 17.83 25.44
N ALA A 631 -36.96 17.74 26.50
CA ALA A 631 -36.57 18.12 27.85
C ALA A 631 -36.92 16.97 28.81
N LEU A 632 -35.90 16.43 29.47
CA LEU A 632 -36.04 15.30 30.37
C LEU A 632 -36.20 15.82 31.79
N THR A 633 -37.25 15.35 32.47
CA THR A 633 -37.52 15.65 33.87
C THR A 633 -37.66 14.32 34.60
N VAL A 634 -37.06 14.21 35.79
CA VAL A 634 -37.21 13.01 36.62
C VAL A 634 -38.69 12.71 36.84
N GLY A 635 -39.08 11.44 36.68
CA GLY A 635 -40.46 10.98 36.81
C GLY A 635 -41.30 11.09 35.54
N LEU A 636 -40.78 11.65 34.45
CA LEU A 636 -41.45 11.52 33.14
C LEU A 636 -41.15 10.14 32.53
N PRO A 637 -42.15 9.44 31.96
CA PRO A 637 -41.87 8.30 31.10
C PRO A 637 -41.11 8.79 29.86
N VAL A 638 -39.94 8.22 29.60
CA VAL A 638 -39.08 8.56 28.45
C VAL A 638 -38.95 7.31 27.58
N HIS A 639 -38.93 7.46 26.27
CA HIS A 639 -38.53 6.38 25.38
C HIS A 639 -37.14 6.64 24.81
N LEU A 640 -36.26 5.65 24.95
CA LEU A 640 -34.96 5.64 24.31
C LEU A 640 -35.08 4.98 22.93
N GLY A 641 -34.61 5.65 21.89
CA GLY A 641 -34.60 5.17 20.52
C GLY A 641 -33.19 5.03 19.96
N TRP A 642 -32.91 3.94 19.24
CA TRP A 642 -31.62 3.72 18.57
C TRP A 642 -31.78 2.86 17.32
N THR A 643 -30.76 2.90 16.45
CA THR A 643 -30.68 2.07 15.24
C THR A 643 -29.47 1.15 15.33
N VAL A 644 -29.67 -0.13 15.05
CA VAL A 644 -28.59 -1.09 14.83
C VAL A 644 -28.52 -1.42 13.36
N ARG A 645 -27.30 -1.55 12.83
CA ARG A 645 -27.03 -1.92 11.45
C ARG A 645 -26.11 -3.13 11.41
N ASN A 646 -26.36 -4.04 10.49
CA ASN A 646 -25.35 -4.98 10.00
C ASN A 646 -24.65 -4.33 8.80
N GLY A 647 -23.47 -3.75 9.00
CA GLY A 647 -22.58 -3.23 7.96
C GLY A 647 -21.89 -4.31 7.15
N GLY A 648 -21.99 -5.57 7.58
CA GLY A 648 -21.32 -6.71 6.99
C GLY A 648 -22.10 -7.31 5.82
N PRO A 649 -21.42 -8.08 4.96
CA PRO A 649 -22.03 -8.69 3.78
C PRO A 649 -22.68 -10.05 4.03
N ILE A 650 -22.62 -10.56 5.24
CA ILE A 650 -23.28 -11.80 5.66
C ILE A 650 -24.42 -11.44 6.62
N ASP A 651 -25.53 -12.15 6.51
CA ASP A 651 -26.66 -12.00 7.43
C ASP A 651 -26.20 -12.29 8.87
N ALA A 652 -26.49 -11.36 9.77
CA ALA A 652 -26.35 -11.58 11.19
C ALA A 652 -27.59 -12.32 11.73
N GLY A 653 -27.36 -13.28 12.60
CA GLY A 653 -28.42 -13.90 13.38
C GLY A 653 -29.09 -12.92 14.34
N THR A 654 -30.00 -13.44 15.15
CA THR A 654 -30.48 -12.70 16.33
C THR A 654 -29.38 -12.68 17.38
N VAL A 655 -29.04 -11.48 17.86
CA VAL A 655 -28.06 -11.25 18.93
C VAL A 655 -28.70 -10.53 20.10
N ARG A 656 -28.05 -10.59 21.27
CA ARG A 656 -28.49 -9.88 22.46
C ARG A 656 -27.89 -8.49 22.54
N MET A 657 -28.75 -7.50 22.72
CA MET A 657 -28.36 -6.14 23.09
C MET A 657 -28.60 -5.92 24.58
N ARG A 658 -27.71 -5.15 25.21
CA ARG A 658 -27.84 -4.72 26.59
C ARG A 658 -27.84 -3.20 26.66
N LEU A 659 -28.86 -2.66 27.31
CA LEU A 659 -28.99 -1.23 27.58
C LEU A 659 -28.78 -1.00 29.07
N GLU A 660 -27.84 -0.13 29.42
CA GLU A 660 -27.47 0.13 30.82
C GLU A 660 -27.29 1.62 31.07
N TYR A 661 -27.41 2.04 32.31
CA TYR A 661 -27.22 3.44 32.70
C TYR A 661 -26.45 3.58 34.02
N ARG A 662 -25.83 4.74 34.20
CA ARG A 662 -25.25 5.17 35.48
C ARG A 662 -25.24 6.69 35.61
N PRO A 663 -25.25 7.26 36.83
CA PRO A 663 -25.00 8.68 37.01
C PRO A 663 -23.67 9.08 36.36
N ALA A 664 -23.57 10.29 35.80
CA ALA A 664 -22.36 10.75 35.13
C ALA A 664 -21.27 11.24 36.10
N ASP A 665 -21.65 11.55 37.35
CA ASP A 665 -20.82 12.14 38.40
C ASP A 665 -20.25 11.12 39.40
N VAL A 666 -20.44 9.82 39.15
CA VAL A 666 -19.86 8.74 39.96
C VAL A 666 -18.54 8.22 39.38
N PRO A 667 -17.65 7.62 40.19
CA PRO A 667 -16.40 7.02 39.71
C PRO A 667 -16.65 5.98 38.61
N GLU A 668 -15.74 5.84 37.65
CA GLU A 668 -15.88 4.90 36.53
C GLU A 668 -15.99 3.43 36.95
N SER A 669 -15.48 3.08 38.14
CA SER A 669 -15.62 1.74 38.73
C SER A 669 -17.03 1.44 39.25
N THR A 670 -17.92 2.42 39.27
CA THR A 670 -19.32 2.23 39.66
C THR A 670 -20.01 1.35 38.63
N ALA A 671 -20.61 0.26 39.11
CA ALA A 671 -21.32 -0.69 38.25
C ALA A 671 -22.48 -0.01 37.51
N TRP A 672 -22.68 -0.44 36.26
CA TRP A 672 -23.82 -0.03 35.46
C TRP A 672 -25.10 -0.67 36.00
N SER A 673 -26.20 0.07 35.92
CA SER A 673 -27.54 -0.44 36.22
C SER A 673 -28.19 -0.88 34.92
N LEU A 674 -28.69 -2.11 34.87
CA LEU A 674 -29.38 -2.65 33.71
C LEU A 674 -30.72 -1.92 33.51
N LEU A 675 -30.96 -1.39 32.30
CA LEU A 675 -32.29 -0.95 31.88
C LEU A 675 -33.06 -2.14 31.32
N ASP A 676 -32.52 -2.78 30.29
CA ASP A 676 -33.14 -3.94 29.66
C ASP A 676 -32.15 -4.73 28.81
N GLU A 677 -32.54 -5.95 28.45
CA GLU A 677 -31.90 -6.77 27.42
C GLU A 677 -32.90 -7.07 26.30
N VAL A 678 -32.54 -6.75 25.07
CA VAL A 678 -33.42 -6.87 23.90
C VAL A 678 -32.72 -7.72 22.84
N LEU A 679 -33.45 -8.62 22.22
CA LEU A 679 -32.95 -9.39 21.07
C LEU A 679 -33.16 -8.61 19.77
N THR A 680 -32.15 -8.60 18.90
CA THR A 680 -32.32 -8.09 17.54
C THR A 680 -33.18 -9.05 16.71
N PRO A 681 -33.98 -8.56 15.75
CA PRO A 681 -34.39 -9.44 14.66
C PRO A 681 -33.14 -9.87 13.88
N PRO A 682 -33.17 -11.01 13.16
CA PRO A 682 -32.09 -11.34 12.24
C PRO A 682 -31.88 -10.17 11.26
N LEU A 683 -30.64 -9.70 11.15
CA LEU A 683 -30.29 -8.56 10.31
C LEU A 683 -29.60 -9.06 9.06
N SER A 684 -30.27 -8.92 7.91
CA SER A 684 -29.65 -9.23 6.63
C SER A 684 -28.40 -8.40 6.39
N ALA A 685 -27.54 -8.84 5.49
CA ALA A 685 -26.40 -8.04 5.01
C ALA A 685 -26.82 -6.61 4.66
N GLY A 686 -26.12 -5.60 5.20
CA GLY A 686 -26.43 -4.17 5.02
C GLY A 686 -27.69 -3.67 5.75
N GLY A 687 -28.46 -4.55 6.40
CA GLY A 687 -29.77 -4.27 6.98
C GLY A 687 -29.71 -3.44 8.26
N THR A 688 -30.82 -2.79 8.59
CA THR A 688 -30.98 -1.98 9.80
C THR A 688 -32.23 -2.39 10.57
N ALA A 689 -32.20 -2.24 11.89
CA ALA A 689 -33.38 -2.30 12.75
C ALA A 689 -33.39 -1.12 13.72
N ASP A 690 -34.57 -0.52 13.85
CA ASP A 690 -34.83 0.54 14.82
C ASP A 690 -35.51 -0.03 16.06
N PHE A 691 -35.09 0.46 17.22
CA PHE A 691 -35.61 0.05 18.50
C PHE A 691 -36.10 1.25 19.28
N MET A 692 -37.10 1.01 20.11
CA MET A 692 -37.64 1.99 21.04
C MET A 692 -38.00 1.29 22.34
N LEU A 693 -37.48 1.80 23.46
CA LEU A 693 -37.61 1.19 24.77
C LEU A 693 -38.03 2.21 25.82
N PRO A 694 -39.08 1.91 26.63
CA PRO A 694 -39.45 2.78 27.73
C PRO A 694 -38.38 2.74 28.85
N TRP A 695 -38.00 3.91 29.34
CA TRP A 695 -37.17 4.10 30.51
C TRP A 695 -38.01 4.64 31.66
N ASP A 696 -38.14 3.86 32.74
CA ASP A 696 -38.73 4.32 33.99
C ASP A 696 -37.76 5.25 34.73
N THR A 697 -38.13 6.53 34.85
CA THR A 697 -37.31 7.57 35.46
C THR A 697 -37.79 7.99 36.85
N PHE A 698 -38.84 7.35 37.41
CA PHE A 698 -39.44 7.74 38.70
C PHE A 698 -38.49 7.58 39.90
N GLY A 699 -37.49 6.72 39.79
CA GLY A 699 -36.48 6.49 40.84
C GLY A 699 -35.19 7.29 40.69
N LEU A 700 -35.04 8.08 39.63
CA LEU A 700 -33.80 8.81 39.35
C LEU A 700 -33.70 10.07 40.22
N THR A 701 -32.48 10.48 40.56
CA THR A 701 -32.23 11.82 41.09
C THR A 701 -31.96 12.79 39.95
N PRO A 702 -32.31 14.09 40.06
CA PRO A 702 -31.97 15.08 39.05
C PRO A 702 -30.46 15.14 38.84
N GLY A 703 -30.03 15.22 37.58
CA GLY A 703 -28.61 15.16 37.20
C GLY A 703 -28.39 14.49 35.84
N SER A 704 -27.12 14.40 35.45
CA SER A 704 -26.69 13.79 34.19
C SER A 704 -26.50 12.28 34.36
N TYR A 705 -26.97 11.51 33.40
CA TYR A 705 -26.79 10.06 33.34
C TYR A 705 -26.11 9.66 32.03
N ARG A 706 -25.16 8.73 32.10
CA ARG A 706 -24.62 8.04 30.94
C ARG A 706 -25.50 6.83 30.66
N VAL A 707 -25.86 6.63 29.41
CA VAL A 707 -26.54 5.42 28.93
C VAL A 707 -25.62 4.74 27.92
N ARG A 708 -25.47 3.44 28.08
CA ARG A 708 -24.63 2.56 27.25
C ARG A 708 -25.52 1.54 26.55
N LEU A 709 -25.37 1.44 25.25
CA LEU A 709 -25.89 0.35 24.43
C LEU A 709 -24.73 -0.53 24.00
N SER A 710 -24.83 -1.83 24.25
CA SER A 710 -23.90 -2.84 23.71
C SER A 710 -24.71 -3.83 22.88
N VAL A 711 -24.30 -4.05 21.63
CA VAL A 711 -24.83 -5.06 20.71
C VAL A 711 -23.92 -6.28 20.74
N ASP A 712 -24.50 -7.47 20.58
CA ASP A 712 -23.83 -8.76 20.78
C ASP A 712 -23.03 -8.85 22.08
N VAL A 713 -23.68 -8.49 23.19
CA VAL A 713 -23.02 -8.35 24.50
C VAL A 713 -22.35 -9.64 25.02
N ASP A 714 -22.75 -10.79 24.48
CA ASP A 714 -22.24 -12.10 24.86
C ASP A 714 -21.15 -12.62 23.89
N GLY A 715 -20.87 -11.91 22.80
CA GLY A 715 -19.91 -12.31 21.77
C GLY A 715 -20.32 -13.60 21.04
N GLU A 716 -21.62 -13.78 20.77
CA GLU A 716 -22.14 -14.99 20.14
C GLU A 716 -21.88 -15.02 18.62
N VAL A 717 -21.63 -13.86 18.02
CA VAL A 717 -21.40 -13.69 16.60
C VAL A 717 -20.00 -13.11 16.40
N SER A 718 -19.13 -13.82 15.69
CA SER A 718 -17.85 -13.25 15.28
C SER A 718 -18.06 -12.23 14.18
N GLU A 719 -17.54 -11.03 14.39
CA GLU A 719 -17.82 -9.87 13.55
C GLU A 719 -16.57 -9.38 12.82
N VAL A 720 -16.77 -8.56 11.77
CA VAL A 720 -15.64 -7.89 11.09
C VAL A 720 -14.95 -6.91 12.02
N ASN A 721 -15.71 -6.22 12.86
CA ASN A 721 -15.24 -5.25 13.81
C ASN A 721 -15.98 -5.45 15.13
N GLU A 722 -15.28 -5.86 16.17
CA GLU A 722 -15.88 -6.04 17.50
C GLU A 722 -15.96 -4.72 18.28
N GLN A 723 -15.32 -3.64 17.79
CA GLN A 723 -15.13 -2.40 18.54
C GLN A 723 -16.22 -1.35 18.31
N ASN A 724 -17.04 -1.50 17.27
CA ASN A 724 -18.18 -0.61 16.94
C ASN A 724 -19.53 -1.11 17.50
N ASN A 725 -19.50 -2.17 18.30
CA ASN A 725 -20.68 -2.77 18.94
C ASN A 725 -21.25 -1.97 20.13
N GLN A 726 -20.56 -0.91 20.55
CA GLN A 726 -20.94 -0.15 21.73
C GLN A 726 -21.10 1.35 21.45
N ARG A 727 -22.10 1.95 22.11
CA ARG A 727 -22.36 3.40 22.10
C ARG A 727 -22.67 3.88 23.51
N GLU A 728 -22.14 5.06 23.85
CA GLU A 728 -22.53 5.80 25.05
C GLU A 728 -23.00 7.21 24.72
N ASP A 729 -24.09 7.65 25.35
CA ASP A 729 -24.60 9.02 25.27
C ASP A 729 -25.01 9.55 26.65
N LEU A 730 -25.08 10.88 26.79
CA LEU A 730 -25.41 11.59 28.03
C LEU A 730 -26.83 12.16 27.99
N PHE A 731 -27.56 12.01 29.09
CA PHE A 731 -28.93 12.51 29.26
C PHE A 731 -29.06 13.31 30.55
N ASP A 732 -29.52 14.56 30.45
CA ASP A 732 -29.66 15.48 31.58
C ASP A 732 -31.11 15.53 32.08
N PHE A 733 -31.34 15.06 33.30
CA PHE A 733 -32.66 15.08 33.94
C PHE A 733 -32.82 16.28 34.87
N ALA A 734 -33.76 17.16 34.54
CA ALA A 734 -34.17 18.27 35.38
C ALA A 734 -34.94 17.79 36.62
N ALA A 735 -34.96 18.65 37.65
CA ALA A 735 -35.76 18.43 38.84
C ALA A 735 -37.26 18.52 38.50
N PRO A 736 -38.12 17.69 39.14
CA PRO A 736 -39.55 17.78 38.93
C PRO A 736 -40.12 19.14 39.40
N PRO A 737 -41.23 19.63 38.80
CA PRO A 737 -41.85 20.88 39.19
C PRO A 737 -42.25 20.89 40.68
N SER A 738 -42.16 22.03 41.35
CA SER A 738 -42.55 22.17 42.76
C SER A 738 -44.06 22.17 43.01
N VAL A 739 -44.86 22.22 41.94
CA VAL A 739 -46.33 22.19 41.95
C VAL A 739 -46.83 20.83 41.45
N VAL A 740 -48.14 20.56 41.59
CA VAL A 740 -48.77 19.37 40.99
C VAL A 740 -48.60 19.48 39.47
N ASP A 741 -48.15 18.40 38.84
CA ASP A 741 -48.03 18.32 37.39
C ASP A 741 -48.44 16.93 36.93
N LEU A 742 -49.64 16.83 36.35
CA LEU A 742 -50.24 15.57 35.92
C LEU A 742 -49.92 15.33 34.46
N VAL A 743 -49.19 14.27 34.19
CA VAL A 743 -48.83 13.84 32.84
C VAL A 743 -49.58 12.57 32.51
N LEU A 744 -50.18 12.55 31.32
CA LEU A 744 -50.83 11.36 30.78
C LEU A 744 -49.76 10.35 30.37
N VAL A 745 -49.72 9.20 31.04
CA VAL A 745 -48.75 8.12 30.79
C VAL A 745 -49.27 7.17 29.72
N SER A 746 -50.57 6.90 29.72
CA SER A 746 -51.21 6.10 28.65
C SER A 746 -52.67 6.51 28.46
N ALA A 747 -53.20 6.30 27.26
CA ALA A 747 -54.64 6.39 26.98
C ALA A 747 -55.04 5.36 25.92
N GLN A 748 -56.08 4.58 26.22
CA GLN A 748 -56.64 3.57 25.34
C GLN A 748 -58.12 3.83 25.12
N VAL A 749 -58.58 3.60 23.89
CA VAL A 749 -60.00 3.72 23.52
C VAL A 749 -60.50 2.34 23.13
N SER A 750 -61.65 1.92 23.68
CA SER A 750 -62.27 0.63 23.38
C SER A 750 -63.77 0.78 23.04
N PRO A 751 -64.25 0.23 21.91
CA PRO A 751 -63.43 -0.39 20.87
C PRO A 751 -62.61 0.68 20.11
N ASP A 752 -61.42 0.29 19.67
CA ASP A 752 -60.52 1.07 18.80
C ASP A 752 -61.06 1.18 17.36
N VAL A 753 -62.02 0.32 16.99
CA VAL A 753 -62.76 0.36 15.72
C VAL A 753 -64.27 0.37 15.97
N LEU A 754 -64.97 1.36 15.43
CA LEU A 754 -66.43 1.45 15.48
C LEU A 754 -67.06 0.63 14.35
N SER A 755 -67.99 -0.25 14.72
CA SER A 755 -68.68 -1.12 13.75
C SER A 755 -70.07 -0.61 13.35
N THR A 756 -70.68 0.23 14.20
CA THR A 756 -71.99 0.86 13.95
C THR A 756 -72.05 2.24 14.62
N VAL A 757 -72.94 3.14 14.16
CA VAL A 757 -73.14 4.46 14.77
C VAL A 757 -74.63 4.69 15.03
N PRO A 758 -75.05 5.08 16.26
CA PRO A 758 -74.20 5.34 17.43
C PRO A 758 -73.77 4.07 18.20
N GLN A 759 -72.48 3.96 18.55
CA GLN A 759 -71.91 2.93 19.43
C GLN A 759 -71.13 3.62 20.57
N PRO A 760 -71.31 3.21 21.84
CA PRO A 760 -70.55 3.77 22.95
C PRO A 760 -69.07 3.37 22.88
N ILE A 761 -68.18 4.31 23.21
CA ILE A 761 -66.75 4.07 23.40
C ILE A 761 -66.37 4.31 24.86
N THR A 762 -65.40 3.55 25.34
CA THR A 762 -64.75 3.73 26.64
C THR A 762 -63.36 4.28 26.40
N VAL A 763 -63.01 5.37 27.07
CA VAL A 763 -61.63 5.87 27.12
C VAL A 763 -61.10 5.56 28.51
N GLN A 764 -60.02 4.78 28.58
CA GLN A 764 -59.24 4.57 29.79
C GLN A 764 -57.93 5.32 29.64
N ALA A 765 -57.55 6.08 30.65
CA ALA A 765 -56.29 6.79 30.65
C ALA A 765 -55.64 6.72 32.02
N GLU A 766 -54.32 6.62 32.02
CA GLU A 766 -53.47 6.65 33.20
C GLU A 766 -52.72 7.98 33.21
N ALA A 767 -52.85 8.72 34.31
CA ALA A 767 -52.12 9.95 34.53
C ALA A 767 -51.31 9.81 35.81
N VAL A 768 -50.08 10.32 35.80
CA VAL A 768 -49.20 10.33 36.96
C VAL A 768 -48.82 11.76 37.30
N ASN A 769 -48.82 12.06 38.58
CA ASN A 769 -48.30 13.32 39.09
C ASN A 769 -46.78 13.25 39.16
N ILE A 770 -46.11 13.94 38.26
CA ILE A 770 -44.65 14.10 38.27
C ILE A 770 -44.21 15.27 39.15
N GLY A 771 -45.16 16.09 39.60
CA GLY A 771 -44.91 17.23 40.48
C GLY A 771 -44.60 16.84 41.93
N LEU A 772 -43.80 17.66 42.63
CA LEU A 772 -43.46 17.45 44.04
C LEU A 772 -44.65 17.67 45.00
N ALA A 773 -45.68 18.40 44.58
CA ALA A 773 -46.89 18.60 45.38
C ALA A 773 -47.91 17.49 45.08
N ALA A 774 -48.61 16.98 46.10
CA ALA A 774 -49.61 15.93 45.93
C ALA A 774 -50.81 16.42 45.11
N ALA A 775 -51.21 15.64 44.10
CA ALA A 775 -52.45 15.86 43.37
C ALA A 775 -53.67 15.61 44.31
N PRO A 776 -54.66 16.51 44.37
CA PRO A 776 -55.81 16.41 45.26
C PRO A 776 -56.81 15.30 44.89
#